data_AF-A0A556V1B5-F1
#
_entry.id   AF-A0A556V1B5-F1
#
_cell.length_a   1.000
_cell.length_b   1.000
_cell.length_c   1.000
_cell.angle_alpha   90.00
_cell.angle_beta   90.00
_cell.angle_gamma   90.00
#
_symmetry.space_group_name_H-M   'P 1'
#
loop_
_entity.id
_entity.type
_entity.pdbx_description
1 polymer ?
#
loop_
_entity_poly.entity_id
_entity_poly.type
_entity_poly.pdbx_seq_one_letter_code
_entity_poly.pdbx_strand_id
1 'polypeptide(L)'
;MPPGIYCDLQDVWENEGREQVTMEFLLPTGIYLSFPVSCSDTIATIKKMLWRNARSEPLFSILSSPDAYVFTCINRTAEREDLEDEQRRLCEVRPFLPVFRLVAREGDRVEKLINTQISLLLGKGLHEFDTQKNHEVREFRTKMRSFCEEKSQERQLLPWYQWMEYNFPCDLEPISVASQSGKSHTSVKKIFINVKFEASEESFMLQLDPQDLPLVLIKSALRKKATVFRTIKAEKPEDYTLQVNGRWEFIYGKYPLCRFKYIFSCLYGGQTPYLTMVHHSTVLKYQEEQGGLSNHISKIRCQSKPPPLPLKKQNTLSLWSIHEPFSINLLHGTRVNADESMKLVVQAGLFHGSELLCKVVTSSEVSVCSDPVWDQKLLFDIHLCDLPRMTRLCFALYGVLDKPKKQRSTKKKNKKALSELNGEKAVATKEEHLKLKEIVDNKNHTEFFEDEKELLWKLRKEMRANYPESLSKLLLITKWNKHEEVAQIVALLQKWPDLPALHALELLDYSFPDPHVRSFTIRCLRKLRSELHVPSVSLKFGLILEAYCRGSIHHIKNLMKQNEALNKMKALNDFVKSAFHKSTSRLQIMEDMKVCIKQETYLEALSGVVSPLNPSIILSEICGASGPGGMNREEAPGKSPEEMYIQQKVRVLLMLKKMGSNLTPSEEAFLRNYAGVVHSQMSQLPQHNIDQGAEDVVMAFSRSETEDRRQ
;
A
#
# COMPACT_ATOMS: atom_id res chain seq x y z
N MET A 1 31.16 -0.99 -20.21
CA MET A 1 30.36 -1.61 -21.30
C MET A 1 29.36 -2.56 -20.66
N PRO A 2 28.04 -2.41 -20.87
CA PRO A 2 27.09 -3.41 -20.42
C PRO A 2 27.17 -4.63 -21.36
N PRO A 3 27.28 -5.86 -20.84
CA PRO A 3 27.17 -7.07 -21.65
C PRO A 3 25.69 -7.28 -22.02
N GLY A 4 25.37 -7.45 -23.31
CA GLY A 4 24.01 -7.88 -23.69
C GLY A 4 23.47 -7.54 -25.08
N ILE A 5 24.26 -6.99 -26.02
CA ILE A 5 23.77 -6.70 -27.39
C ILE A 5 23.99 -7.90 -28.35
N TYR A 6 24.39 -9.07 -27.84
CA TYR A 6 24.52 -10.29 -28.64
C TYR A 6 23.43 -11.30 -28.30
N CYS A 7 22.20 -10.93 -28.62
CA CYS A 7 21.14 -11.88 -28.98
C CYS A 7 20.01 -11.05 -29.58
N ASP A 8 19.78 -11.19 -30.89
CA ASP A 8 18.50 -10.89 -31.54
C ASP A 8 17.40 -11.85 -31.02
N LEU A 9 17.23 -11.94 -29.69
CA LEU A 9 16.08 -12.55 -29.04
C LEU A 9 14.95 -11.53 -29.11
N GLN A 10 14.38 -11.40 -30.30
CA GLN A 10 12.98 -11.01 -30.44
C GLN A 10 12.21 -11.87 -29.42
N ASP A 11 11.56 -11.26 -28.43
CA ASP A 11 10.92 -11.99 -27.32
C ASP A 11 10.05 -13.08 -27.97
N VAL A 12 10.41 -14.36 -27.77
CA VAL A 12 9.79 -15.52 -28.43
C VAL A 12 8.27 -15.52 -28.20
N TRP A 13 7.85 -14.78 -27.16
CA TRP A 13 6.50 -14.58 -26.67
C TRP A 13 5.82 -13.29 -27.16
N GLU A 14 6.50 -12.35 -27.82
CA GLU A 14 5.95 -11.06 -28.32
C GLU A 14 5.36 -11.13 -29.74
N ASN A 15 5.62 -12.22 -30.49
CA ASN A 15 4.93 -12.43 -31.77
C ASN A 15 3.52 -12.98 -31.51
N GLU A 16 2.56 -12.07 -31.27
CA GLU A 16 1.12 -12.32 -31.01
C GLU A 16 0.35 -13.07 -32.12
N GLY A 17 1.04 -13.72 -33.07
CA GLY A 17 0.47 -14.54 -34.15
C GLY A 17 0.87 -16.01 -34.13
N ARG A 18 1.72 -16.48 -33.20
CA ARG A 18 2.06 -17.91 -33.07
C ARG A 18 1.19 -18.57 -32.00
N GLU A 19 0.18 -19.33 -32.45
CA GLU A 19 -0.60 -20.20 -31.57
C GLU A 19 0.26 -21.33 -30.96
N GLN A 20 1.35 -21.72 -31.63
CA GLN A 20 2.24 -22.80 -31.20
C GLN A 20 3.71 -22.38 -31.13
N VAL A 21 4.39 -22.85 -30.09
CA VAL A 21 5.83 -22.66 -29.83
C VAL A 21 6.50 -24.03 -29.74
N THR A 22 7.61 -24.21 -30.45
CA THR A 22 8.43 -25.42 -30.32
C THR A 22 9.13 -25.40 -28.97
N MET A 23 8.74 -26.32 -28.09
CA MET A 23 9.30 -26.44 -26.74
C MET A 23 10.30 -27.59 -26.69
N GLU A 24 11.39 -27.37 -25.95
CA GLU A 24 12.43 -28.34 -25.67
C GLU A 24 12.27 -28.92 -24.26
N PHE A 25 12.42 -30.23 -24.13
CA PHE A 25 12.21 -30.97 -22.88
C PHE A 25 13.45 -31.76 -22.52
N LEU A 26 13.98 -31.51 -21.32
CA LEU A 26 15.14 -32.21 -20.75
C LEU A 26 14.65 -33.22 -19.71
N LEU A 27 14.77 -34.51 -20.01
CA LEU A 27 14.35 -35.58 -19.12
C LEU A 27 15.45 -35.96 -18.12
N PRO A 28 15.12 -36.50 -16.93
CA PRO A 28 16.10 -36.97 -15.94
C PRO A 28 16.99 -38.10 -16.46
N THR A 29 16.52 -38.85 -17.47
CA THR A 29 17.27 -39.92 -18.15
C THR A 29 18.38 -39.40 -19.06
N GLY A 30 18.49 -38.07 -19.25
CA GLY A 30 19.42 -37.44 -20.20
C GLY A 30 18.86 -37.33 -21.63
N ILE A 31 17.62 -37.78 -21.86
CA ILE A 31 16.97 -37.71 -23.16
C ILE A 31 16.41 -36.31 -23.40
N TYR A 32 16.56 -35.87 -24.64
CA TYR A 32 16.10 -34.58 -25.13
C TYR A 32 14.92 -34.80 -26.09
N LEU A 33 13.81 -34.09 -25.86
CA LEU A 33 12.65 -34.10 -26.77
C LEU A 33 12.30 -32.68 -27.19
N SER A 34 11.86 -32.52 -28.44
CA SER A 34 11.42 -31.24 -28.97
C SER A 34 10.15 -31.43 -29.79
N PHE A 35 9.09 -30.69 -29.44
CA PHE A 35 7.82 -30.74 -30.17
C PHE A 35 7.01 -29.44 -29.98
N PRO A 36 6.11 -29.10 -30.93
CA PRO A 36 5.26 -27.92 -30.83
C PRO A 36 4.19 -28.06 -29.73
N VAL A 37 3.98 -26.98 -29.00
CA VAL A 37 3.02 -26.85 -27.89
C VAL A 37 2.22 -25.57 -28.06
N SER A 38 0.91 -25.59 -27.74
CA SER A 38 0.10 -24.37 -27.80
C SER A 38 0.44 -23.42 -26.66
N CYS A 39 0.46 -22.11 -26.94
CA CYS A 39 0.60 -21.07 -25.92
C CYS A 39 -0.55 -21.11 -24.89
N SER A 40 -1.72 -21.63 -25.27
CA SER A 40 -2.88 -21.79 -24.39
C SER A 40 -2.90 -23.09 -23.57
N ASP A 41 -2.00 -24.04 -23.85
CA ASP A 41 -1.96 -25.32 -23.14
C ASP A 41 -1.50 -25.12 -21.68
N THR A 42 -2.15 -25.84 -20.77
CA THR A 42 -1.74 -25.90 -19.37
C THR A 42 -0.51 -26.78 -19.20
N ILE A 43 0.30 -26.50 -18.19
CA ILE A 43 1.48 -27.31 -17.86
C ILE A 43 1.10 -28.79 -17.64
N ALA A 44 -0.07 -29.09 -17.07
CA ALA A 44 -0.60 -30.45 -16.93
C ALA A 44 -0.81 -31.15 -18.27
N THR A 45 -1.37 -30.44 -19.26
CA THR A 45 -1.57 -30.96 -20.62
C THR A 45 -0.24 -31.21 -21.31
N ILE A 46 0.70 -30.25 -21.19
CA ILE A 46 2.06 -30.37 -21.72
C ILE A 46 2.78 -31.58 -21.12
N LYS A 47 2.62 -31.80 -19.81
CA LYS A 47 3.16 -32.98 -19.10
C LYS A 47 2.58 -34.28 -19.67
N LYS A 48 1.28 -34.35 -19.91
CA LYS A 48 0.66 -35.53 -20.54
C LYS A 48 1.20 -35.78 -21.95
N MET A 49 1.40 -34.72 -22.74
CA MET A 49 2.02 -34.81 -24.06
C MET A 49 3.45 -35.33 -23.99
N LEU A 50 4.26 -34.81 -23.04
CA LEU A 50 5.61 -35.28 -22.81
C LEU A 50 5.65 -36.77 -22.47
N TRP A 51 4.78 -37.24 -21.56
CA TRP A 51 4.71 -38.66 -21.20
C TRP A 51 4.25 -39.55 -22.34
N ARG A 52 3.39 -39.05 -23.23
CA ARG A 52 2.98 -39.79 -24.42
C ARG A 52 4.17 -39.95 -25.39
N ASN A 53 4.91 -38.87 -25.62
CA ASN A 53 6.05 -38.86 -26.54
C ASN A 53 7.26 -39.60 -25.97
N ALA A 54 7.50 -39.55 -24.66
CA ALA A 54 8.61 -40.25 -24.02
C ALA A 54 8.46 -41.79 -24.05
N ARG A 55 7.25 -42.33 -24.27
CA ARG A 55 7.03 -43.80 -24.34
C ARG A 55 7.77 -44.47 -25.51
N SER A 56 8.02 -43.74 -26.59
CA SER A 56 8.75 -44.26 -27.75
C SER A 56 10.27 -44.15 -27.61
N GLU A 57 10.75 -43.53 -26.52
CA GLU A 57 12.16 -43.23 -26.31
C GLU A 57 12.86 -44.31 -25.47
N PRO A 58 14.19 -44.47 -25.63
CA PRO A 58 14.96 -45.37 -24.77
C PRO A 58 14.85 -44.98 -23.29
N LEU A 59 15.15 -45.90 -22.37
CA LEU A 59 15.18 -45.62 -20.92
C LEU A 59 13.87 -45.12 -20.29
N PHE A 60 12.74 -45.15 -21.02
CA PHE A 60 11.42 -44.75 -20.49
C PHE A 60 11.02 -45.56 -19.25
N SER A 61 11.40 -46.84 -19.19
CA SER A 61 11.14 -47.72 -18.05
C SER A 61 11.75 -47.27 -16.72
N ILE A 62 12.72 -46.35 -16.75
CA ILE A 62 13.36 -45.78 -15.56
C ILE A 62 12.54 -44.61 -15.00
N LEU A 63 11.67 -43.99 -15.80
CA LEU A 63 10.83 -42.90 -15.35
C LEU A 63 9.71 -43.44 -14.45
N SER A 64 9.54 -42.79 -13.30
CA SER A 64 8.42 -43.04 -12.38
C SER A 64 7.11 -42.45 -12.92
N SER A 65 6.04 -42.50 -12.12
CA SER A 65 4.77 -41.87 -12.46
C SER A 65 4.95 -40.36 -12.78
N PRO A 66 4.09 -39.77 -13.63
CA PRO A 66 4.11 -38.33 -13.90
C PRO A 66 4.09 -37.49 -12.63
N ASP A 67 3.37 -37.94 -11.60
CA ASP A 67 3.22 -37.22 -10.33
C ASP A 67 4.51 -37.18 -9.48
N ALA A 68 5.51 -38.01 -9.78
CA ALA A 68 6.80 -37.97 -9.11
C ALA A 68 7.71 -36.81 -9.58
N TYR A 69 7.32 -36.11 -10.66
CA TYR A 69 8.16 -35.09 -11.28
C TYR A 69 7.47 -33.73 -11.36
N VAL A 70 8.29 -32.67 -11.47
CA VAL A 70 7.87 -31.29 -11.70
C VAL A 70 8.70 -30.69 -12.84
N PHE A 71 8.12 -29.77 -13.60
CA PHE A 71 8.86 -28.99 -14.58
C PHE A 71 9.60 -27.84 -13.91
N THR A 72 10.81 -27.57 -14.38
CA THR A 72 11.62 -26.43 -13.97
C THR A 72 12.04 -25.63 -15.19
N CYS A 73 12.00 -24.32 -15.08
CA CYS A 73 12.43 -23.39 -16.13
C CYS A 73 13.19 -22.21 -15.54
N ILE A 74 13.86 -21.46 -16.40
CA ILE A 74 14.39 -20.13 -16.05
C ILE A 74 13.30 -19.12 -16.39
N ASN A 75 12.87 -18.31 -15.44
CA ASN A 75 11.86 -17.28 -15.65
C ASN A 75 12.49 -15.97 -16.19
N ARG A 76 11.66 -14.95 -16.45
CA ARG A 76 12.12 -13.64 -16.94
C ARG A 76 12.98 -12.85 -15.94
N THR A 77 12.96 -13.21 -14.66
CA THR A 77 13.85 -12.61 -13.64
C THR A 77 15.18 -13.34 -13.53
N ALA A 78 15.50 -14.24 -14.47
CA ALA A 78 16.71 -15.07 -14.50
C ALA A 78 16.84 -16.04 -13.31
N GLU A 79 15.70 -16.45 -12.73
CA GLU A 79 15.63 -17.37 -11.62
C GLU A 79 15.10 -18.74 -12.07
N ARG A 80 15.53 -19.79 -11.36
CA ARG A 80 14.99 -21.14 -11.57
C ARG A 80 13.67 -21.29 -10.82
N GLU A 81 12.60 -21.57 -11.56
CA GLU A 81 11.25 -21.73 -11.05
C GLU A 81 10.79 -23.19 -11.15
N ASP A 82 10.28 -23.75 -10.06
CA ASP A 82 9.59 -25.04 -10.03
C ASP A 82 8.09 -24.82 -10.32
N LEU A 83 7.59 -25.36 -11.43
CA LEU A 83 6.19 -25.21 -11.88
C LEU A 83 5.27 -26.20 -11.17
N GLU A 84 5.04 -25.98 -9.88
CA GLU A 84 4.13 -26.82 -9.06
C GLU A 84 2.64 -26.59 -9.36
N ASP A 85 2.30 -25.41 -9.88
CA ASP A 85 0.96 -25.10 -10.39
C ASP A 85 0.81 -25.56 -11.83
N GLU A 86 0.37 -26.80 -12.00
CA GLU A 86 0.20 -27.40 -13.33
C GLU A 86 -1.01 -26.84 -14.10
N GLN A 87 -1.84 -25.97 -13.49
CA GLN A 87 -2.98 -25.32 -14.17
C GLN A 87 -2.58 -24.08 -14.96
N ARG A 88 -1.41 -23.50 -14.69
CA ARG A 88 -0.90 -22.34 -15.42
C ARG A 88 -0.74 -22.66 -16.90
N ARG A 89 -1.00 -21.67 -17.74
CA ARG A 89 -0.80 -21.78 -19.20
C ARG A 89 0.63 -21.40 -19.58
N LEU A 90 1.12 -21.95 -20.69
CA LEU A 90 2.48 -21.62 -21.18
C LEU A 90 2.67 -20.10 -21.40
N CYS A 91 1.64 -19.42 -21.93
CA CYS A 91 1.65 -17.98 -22.16
C CYS A 91 1.66 -17.12 -20.89
N GLU A 92 1.39 -17.70 -19.71
CA GLU A 92 1.50 -17.06 -18.40
C GLU A 92 2.87 -17.33 -17.75
N VAL A 93 3.43 -18.52 -17.98
CA VAL A 93 4.74 -18.90 -17.46
C VAL A 93 5.86 -18.14 -18.18
N ARG A 94 5.76 -18.03 -19.52
CA ARG A 94 6.73 -17.33 -20.40
C ARG A 94 8.19 -17.55 -19.97
N PRO A 95 8.68 -18.81 -19.99
CA PRO A 95 10.05 -19.07 -19.60
C PRO A 95 11.03 -18.28 -20.48
N PHE A 96 12.17 -17.91 -19.92
CA PHE A 96 13.20 -17.10 -20.60
C PHE A 96 13.64 -17.73 -21.92
N LEU A 97 13.74 -19.06 -21.94
CA LEU A 97 13.88 -19.87 -23.15
C LEU A 97 12.73 -20.88 -23.21
N PRO A 98 12.32 -21.36 -24.41
CA PRO A 98 11.27 -22.37 -24.57
C PRO A 98 11.76 -23.77 -24.16
N VAL A 99 12.31 -23.90 -22.94
CA VAL A 99 12.94 -25.10 -22.42
C VAL A 99 12.34 -25.45 -21.07
N PHE A 100 11.84 -26.68 -20.93
CA PHE A 100 11.42 -27.27 -19.67
C PHE A 100 12.31 -28.44 -19.28
N ARG A 101 12.87 -28.36 -18.06
CA ARG A 101 13.63 -29.44 -17.46
C ARG A 101 12.76 -30.18 -16.46
N LEU A 102 12.60 -31.48 -16.68
CA LEU A 102 11.86 -32.35 -15.77
C LEU A 102 12.78 -32.83 -14.65
N VAL A 103 12.35 -32.66 -13.40
CA VAL A 103 13.11 -33.06 -12.20
C VAL A 103 12.23 -33.81 -11.22
N ALA A 104 12.83 -34.67 -10.39
CA ALA A 104 12.12 -35.32 -9.30
C ALA A 104 11.59 -34.28 -8.32
N ARG A 105 10.34 -34.46 -7.88
CA ARG A 105 9.67 -33.54 -6.96
C ARG A 105 10.24 -33.74 -5.55
N GLU A 106 10.81 -32.68 -4.98
CA GLU A 106 11.36 -32.66 -3.62
C GLU A 106 10.61 -31.64 -2.75
N GLY A 107 10.41 -31.95 -1.46
CA GLY A 107 9.78 -31.05 -0.48
C GLY A 107 8.25 -31.05 -0.47
N ASP A 108 7.66 -30.18 0.35
CA ASP A 108 6.21 -30.04 0.45
C ASP A 108 5.64 -29.21 -0.71
N ARG A 109 4.79 -29.85 -1.52
CA ARG A 109 4.11 -29.25 -2.67
C ARG A 109 3.30 -28.01 -2.28
N VAL A 110 2.60 -28.03 -1.15
CA VAL A 110 1.70 -26.93 -0.75
C VAL A 110 2.53 -25.70 -0.36
N GLU A 111 3.62 -25.91 0.37
CA GLU A 111 4.53 -24.82 0.74
C GLU A 111 5.24 -24.23 -0.49
N LYS A 112 5.73 -25.06 -1.40
CA LYS A 112 6.33 -24.61 -2.66
C LYS A 112 5.34 -23.80 -3.50
N LEU A 113 4.11 -24.27 -3.65
CA LEU A 113 3.06 -23.56 -4.38
C LEU A 113 2.81 -22.16 -3.79
N ILE A 114 2.65 -22.06 -2.47
CA ILE A 114 2.45 -20.77 -1.81
C ILE A 114 3.67 -19.87 -1.99
N ASN A 115 4.88 -20.40 -1.88
CA ASN A 115 6.11 -19.63 -2.07
C ASN A 115 6.20 -19.08 -3.50
N THR A 116 5.83 -19.86 -4.52
CA THR A 116 5.77 -19.41 -5.91
C THR A 116 4.70 -18.32 -6.08
N GLN A 117 3.49 -18.52 -5.54
CA GLN A 117 2.41 -17.52 -5.60
C GLN A 117 2.81 -16.20 -4.93
N ILE A 118 3.45 -16.25 -3.77
CA ILE A 118 3.98 -15.06 -3.09
C ILE A 118 5.07 -14.40 -3.94
N SER A 119 6.00 -15.18 -4.51
CA SER A 119 7.07 -14.63 -5.36
C SER A 119 6.50 -13.89 -6.58
N LEU A 120 5.47 -14.45 -7.22
CA LEU A 120 4.77 -13.83 -8.34
C LEU A 120 4.06 -12.52 -7.94
N LEU A 121 3.46 -12.46 -6.75
CA LEU A 121 2.83 -11.23 -6.23
C LEU A 121 3.85 -10.15 -5.86
N LEU A 122 5.01 -10.54 -5.35
CA LEU A 122 6.09 -9.62 -5.00
C LEU A 122 6.92 -9.16 -6.21
N GLY A 123 6.88 -9.92 -7.31
CA GLY A 123 7.73 -9.71 -8.48
C GLY A 123 9.22 -10.01 -8.21
N LYS A 124 9.52 -10.75 -7.15
CA LYS A 124 10.87 -11.11 -6.69
C LYS A 124 10.89 -12.52 -6.10
N GLY A 125 11.96 -13.27 -6.33
CA GLY A 125 12.11 -14.60 -5.75
C GLY A 125 12.28 -14.53 -4.23
N LEU A 126 11.53 -15.34 -3.49
CA LEU A 126 11.67 -15.41 -2.02
C LEU A 126 13.09 -15.82 -1.56
N HIS A 127 13.83 -16.52 -2.41
CA HIS A 127 15.22 -16.90 -2.15
C HIS A 127 16.18 -15.69 -2.16
N GLU A 128 15.82 -14.56 -2.79
CA GLU A 128 16.58 -13.31 -2.64
C GLU A 128 16.67 -12.89 -1.16
N PHE A 129 15.60 -13.12 -0.39
CA PHE A 129 15.61 -12.85 1.05
C PHE A 129 16.39 -13.92 1.85
N ASP A 130 16.51 -15.15 1.35
CA ASP A 130 17.28 -16.23 1.99
C ASP A 130 18.80 -16.07 1.75
N THR A 131 19.17 -15.57 0.57
CA THR A 131 20.58 -15.27 0.21
C THR A 131 21.13 -14.05 0.95
N GLN A 132 20.26 -13.16 1.44
CA GLN A 132 20.66 -12.08 2.32
C GLN A 132 21.18 -12.64 3.65
N LYS A 133 22.50 -12.59 3.86
CA LYS A 133 23.17 -12.96 5.12
C LYS A 133 22.93 -11.96 6.27
N ASN A 134 21.83 -11.21 6.24
CA ASN A 134 21.46 -10.27 7.29
C ASN A 134 20.67 -11.00 8.39
N HIS A 135 21.16 -10.98 9.63
CA HIS A 135 20.48 -11.59 10.77
C HIS A 135 19.12 -10.93 11.07
N GLU A 136 19.03 -9.61 10.98
CA GLU A 136 17.80 -8.86 11.26
C GLU A 136 16.66 -9.25 10.29
N VAL A 137 16.99 -9.40 9.00
CA VAL A 137 16.02 -9.84 7.98
C VAL A 137 15.50 -11.25 8.29
N ARG A 138 16.39 -12.18 8.63
CA ARG A 138 16.01 -13.56 8.99
C ARG A 138 15.18 -13.61 10.28
N GLU A 139 15.52 -12.79 11.26
CA GLU A 139 14.78 -12.70 12.52
C GLU A 139 13.38 -12.13 12.30
N PHE A 140 13.27 -11.03 11.53
CA PHE A 140 12.00 -10.42 11.16
C PHE A 140 11.09 -11.40 10.45
N ARG A 141 11.59 -12.09 9.41
CA ARG A 141 10.82 -13.09 8.65
C ARG A 141 10.27 -14.18 9.55
N THR A 142 11.10 -14.71 10.44
CA THR A 142 10.72 -15.80 11.35
C THR A 142 9.64 -15.35 12.34
N LYS A 143 9.84 -14.19 12.99
CA LYS A 143 8.89 -13.64 13.96
C LYS A 143 7.57 -13.24 13.31
N MET A 144 7.62 -12.52 12.20
CA MET A 144 6.42 -12.02 11.53
C MET A 144 5.60 -13.15 10.90
N ARG A 145 6.27 -14.17 10.33
CA ARG A 145 5.58 -15.38 9.86
C ARG A 145 4.80 -16.05 11.00
N SER A 146 5.44 -16.25 12.15
CA SER A 146 4.80 -16.86 13.33
C SER A 146 3.60 -16.03 13.81
N PHE A 147 3.76 -14.71 13.89
CA PHE A 147 2.69 -13.78 14.27
C PHE A 147 1.48 -13.86 13.32
N CYS A 148 1.73 -13.85 12.01
CA CYS A 148 0.67 -13.92 11.01
C CYS A 148 -0.06 -15.27 11.00
N GLU A 149 0.66 -16.38 11.20
CA GLU A 149 0.08 -17.72 11.32
C GLU A 149 -0.79 -17.85 12.57
N GLU A 150 -0.33 -17.35 13.72
CA GLU A 150 -1.10 -17.30 14.97
C GLU A 150 -2.38 -16.47 14.82
N LYS A 151 -2.29 -15.27 14.25
CA LYS A 151 -3.46 -14.42 13.99
C LYS A 151 -4.47 -15.04 13.02
N SER A 152 -3.99 -15.83 12.05
CA SER A 152 -4.87 -16.59 11.16
C SER A 152 -5.64 -17.66 11.92
N GLN A 153 -4.97 -18.40 12.82
CA GLN A 153 -5.61 -19.44 13.63
C GLN A 153 -6.60 -18.85 14.63
N GLU A 154 -6.23 -17.79 15.35
CA GLU A 154 -7.14 -17.07 16.26
C GLU A 154 -8.42 -16.64 15.54
N ARG A 155 -8.29 -16.10 14.33
CA ARG A 155 -9.43 -15.70 13.50
C ARG A 155 -10.32 -16.90 13.14
N GLN A 156 -9.75 -18.05 12.79
CA GLN A 156 -10.53 -19.23 12.42
C GLN A 156 -11.28 -19.85 13.61
N LEU A 157 -10.83 -19.62 14.84
CA LEU A 157 -11.51 -20.05 16.06
C LEU A 157 -12.68 -19.15 16.47
N LEU A 158 -12.83 -17.98 15.83
CA LEU A 158 -13.93 -17.07 16.14
C LEU A 158 -15.30 -17.67 15.75
N PRO A 159 -16.35 -17.44 16.56
CA PRO A 159 -17.72 -17.69 16.14
C PRO A 159 -18.06 -16.92 14.86
N TRP A 160 -18.98 -17.48 14.04
CA TRP A 160 -19.32 -16.94 12.71
C TRP A 160 -19.61 -15.42 12.71
N TYR A 161 -20.29 -14.90 13.75
CA TYR A 161 -20.63 -13.48 13.84
C TYR A 161 -19.37 -12.63 14.03
N GLN A 162 -18.53 -12.94 15.02
CA GLN A 162 -17.27 -12.23 15.27
C GLN A 162 -16.28 -12.38 14.12
N TRP A 163 -16.28 -13.56 13.47
CA TRP A 163 -15.52 -13.80 12.27
C TRP A 163 -15.97 -12.88 11.12
N MET A 164 -17.28 -12.73 10.91
CA MET A 164 -17.84 -11.79 9.94
C MET A 164 -17.45 -10.35 10.27
N GLU A 165 -17.58 -9.91 11.54
CA GLU A 165 -17.23 -8.55 11.96
C GLU A 165 -15.76 -8.22 11.66
N TYR A 166 -14.87 -9.19 11.89
CA TYR A 166 -13.45 -9.05 11.62
C TYR A 166 -13.13 -8.89 10.13
N ASN A 167 -13.75 -9.72 9.28
CA ASN A 167 -13.46 -9.75 7.84
C ASN A 167 -14.18 -8.64 7.07
N PHE A 168 -15.36 -8.22 7.53
CA PHE A 168 -16.22 -7.23 6.88
C PHE A 168 -16.57 -6.10 7.86
N PRO A 169 -15.61 -5.23 8.23
CA PRO A 169 -15.89 -4.11 9.13
C PRO A 169 -16.91 -3.14 8.51
N CYS A 170 -17.79 -2.57 9.33
CA CYS A 170 -18.78 -1.61 8.86
C CYS A 170 -18.13 -0.33 8.30
N ASP A 171 -18.51 0.08 7.09
CA ASP A 171 -18.16 1.40 6.53
C ASP A 171 -19.18 2.44 7.01
N LEU A 172 -18.77 3.19 8.05
CA LEU A 172 -19.63 4.14 8.75
C LEU A 172 -19.19 5.57 8.44
N GLU A 173 -20.16 6.44 8.21
CA GLU A 173 -19.89 7.88 8.14
C GLU A 173 -19.36 8.38 9.51
N PRO A 174 -18.35 9.26 9.51
CA PRO A 174 -17.94 10.00 10.70
C PRO A 174 -19.16 10.70 11.30
N ILE A 175 -19.21 10.81 12.64
CA ILE A 175 -20.32 11.49 13.31
C ILE A 175 -20.40 12.92 12.74
N SER A 176 -21.41 13.19 11.91
CA SER A 176 -21.65 14.54 11.41
C SER A 176 -22.08 15.43 12.58
N VAL A 177 -21.35 16.53 12.78
CA VAL A 177 -21.65 17.63 13.72
C VAL A 177 -23.00 18.32 13.40
N ALA A 178 -23.72 17.85 12.37
CA ALA A 178 -25.09 18.24 12.03
C ALA A 178 -26.12 17.97 13.15
N SER A 179 -25.75 17.28 14.24
CA SER A 179 -26.58 17.18 15.45
C SER A 179 -26.39 18.32 16.47
N GLN A 180 -25.51 19.32 16.21
CA GLN A 180 -25.25 20.43 17.14
C GLN A 180 -25.72 21.81 16.64
N SER A 181 -26.26 21.95 15.43
CA SER A 181 -26.99 23.17 15.08
C SER A 181 -28.44 23.04 15.56
N GLY A 182 -28.72 23.64 16.72
CA GLY A 182 -30.04 23.75 17.33
C GLY A 182 -31.03 24.59 16.50
N LYS A 183 -31.34 24.17 15.28
CA LYS A 183 -32.44 24.71 14.48
C LYS A 183 -33.30 23.57 13.92
N SER A 184 -34.36 23.31 14.66
CA SER A 184 -35.69 22.86 14.20
C SER A 184 -35.79 21.54 13.43
N HIS A 185 -36.41 20.55 14.10
CA HIS A 185 -37.27 19.52 13.54
C HIS A 185 -37.62 19.70 12.05
N THR A 186 -36.89 19.03 11.18
CA THR A 186 -37.51 18.44 9.99
C THR A 186 -37.75 16.99 10.34
N SER A 187 -39.01 16.56 10.29
CA SER A 187 -39.37 15.15 10.46
C SER A 187 -38.52 14.33 9.50
N VAL A 188 -37.61 13.52 10.02
CA VAL A 188 -36.77 12.69 9.16
C VAL A 188 -37.73 11.77 8.42
N LYS A 189 -37.84 11.93 7.11
CA LYS A 189 -38.74 11.13 6.28
C LYS A 189 -38.41 9.66 6.54
N LYS A 190 -39.44 8.86 6.85
CA LYS A 190 -39.30 7.41 6.99
C LYS A 190 -38.59 6.84 5.76
N ILE A 191 -37.68 5.91 5.98
CA ILE A 191 -36.89 5.31 4.91
C ILE A 191 -37.54 4.03 4.45
N PHE A 192 -37.53 3.83 3.14
CA PHE A 192 -37.96 2.59 2.52
C PHE A 192 -36.70 1.81 2.16
N ILE A 193 -36.61 0.56 2.63
CA ILE A 193 -35.50 -0.35 2.33
C ILE A 193 -36.10 -1.59 1.67
N ASN A 194 -35.53 -2.02 0.55
CA ASN A 194 -35.90 -3.28 -0.06
C ASN A 194 -35.04 -4.42 0.50
N VAL A 195 -35.67 -5.51 0.94
CA VAL A 195 -34.98 -6.69 1.48
C VAL A 195 -35.35 -7.94 0.68
N LYS A 196 -34.37 -8.54 0.02
CA LYS A 196 -34.46 -9.88 -0.60
C LYS A 196 -33.98 -10.94 0.38
N PHE A 197 -34.57 -12.13 0.37
CA PHE A 197 -34.05 -13.27 1.13
C PHE A 197 -33.16 -14.13 0.22
N GLU A 198 -32.01 -14.61 0.70
CA GLU A 198 -31.07 -15.38 -0.13
C GLU A 198 -31.71 -16.58 -0.86
N ALA A 199 -32.62 -17.30 -0.20
CA ALA A 199 -33.30 -18.48 -0.77
C ALA A 199 -34.59 -18.16 -1.53
N SER A 200 -34.93 -16.88 -1.73
CA SER A 200 -36.17 -16.44 -2.37
C SER A 200 -35.90 -15.35 -3.39
N GLU A 201 -36.58 -15.39 -4.54
CA GLU A 201 -36.54 -14.30 -5.51
C GLU A 201 -37.41 -13.10 -5.11
N GLU A 202 -38.25 -13.24 -4.08
CA GLU A 202 -39.11 -12.16 -3.60
C GLU A 202 -38.34 -11.14 -2.75
N SER A 203 -38.64 -9.86 -2.98
CA SER A 203 -38.10 -8.74 -2.23
C SER A 203 -39.21 -7.93 -1.56
N PHE A 204 -38.99 -7.53 -0.32
CA PHE A 204 -39.96 -6.81 0.48
C PHE A 204 -39.50 -5.40 0.76
N MET A 205 -40.31 -4.42 0.37
CA MET A 205 -40.13 -3.05 0.80
C MET A 205 -40.62 -2.89 2.25
N LEU A 206 -39.75 -2.37 3.11
CA LEU A 206 -39.98 -2.14 4.53
C LEU A 206 -39.78 -0.67 4.86
N GLN A 207 -40.67 -0.12 5.67
CA GLN A 207 -40.63 1.27 6.10
C GLN A 207 -40.08 1.36 7.53
N LEU A 208 -39.03 2.14 7.73
CA LEU A 208 -38.29 2.24 8.99
C LEU A 208 -37.94 3.69 9.35
N ASP A 209 -37.54 3.90 10.60
CA ASP A 209 -36.90 5.15 11.03
C ASP A 209 -35.40 5.11 10.69
N PRO A 210 -34.81 6.21 10.19
CA PRO A 210 -33.37 6.29 9.94
C PRO A 210 -32.48 6.04 11.16
N GLN A 211 -33.01 6.25 12.36
CA GLN A 211 -32.33 5.98 13.63
C GLN A 211 -32.49 4.53 14.10
N ASP A 212 -33.33 3.72 13.43
CA ASP A 212 -33.49 2.31 13.77
C ASP A 212 -32.16 1.56 13.60
N LEU A 213 -32.00 0.51 14.41
CA LEU A 213 -30.86 -0.40 14.33
C LEU A 213 -31.10 -1.50 13.29
N PRO A 214 -30.05 -2.08 12.68
CA PRO A 214 -30.16 -3.20 11.74
C PRO A 214 -31.02 -4.37 12.26
N LEU A 215 -30.98 -4.64 13.57
CA LEU A 215 -31.78 -5.70 14.19
C LEU A 215 -33.30 -5.45 14.07
N VAL A 216 -33.74 -4.19 14.05
CA VAL A 216 -35.16 -3.82 13.86
C VAL A 216 -35.60 -4.16 12.44
N LEU A 217 -34.74 -3.90 11.45
CA LEU A 217 -34.98 -4.25 10.06
C LEU A 217 -35.07 -5.76 9.87
N ILE A 218 -34.13 -6.54 10.44
CA ILE A 218 -34.15 -8.02 10.40
C ILE A 218 -35.45 -8.56 10.99
N LYS A 219 -35.84 -8.10 12.19
CA LYS A 219 -37.09 -8.52 12.84
C LYS A 219 -38.31 -8.19 11.99
N SER A 220 -38.34 -7.01 11.38
CA SER A 220 -39.45 -6.58 10.52
C SER A 220 -39.54 -7.40 9.24
N ALA A 221 -38.40 -7.73 8.62
CA ALA A 221 -38.31 -8.60 7.46
C ALA A 221 -38.78 -10.03 7.77
N LEU A 222 -38.32 -10.62 8.88
CA LEU A 222 -38.73 -11.97 9.30
C LEU A 222 -40.23 -12.05 9.61
N ARG A 223 -40.79 -11.03 10.28
CA ARG A 223 -42.25 -10.95 10.51
C ARG A 223 -43.02 -10.90 9.20
N LYS A 224 -42.57 -10.09 8.23
CA LYS A 224 -43.22 -9.98 6.92
C LYS A 224 -43.14 -11.30 6.13
N LYS A 225 -41.99 -11.98 6.16
CA LYS A 225 -41.82 -13.32 5.58
C LYS A 225 -42.78 -14.34 6.21
N ALA A 226 -42.87 -14.39 7.54
CA ALA A 226 -43.77 -15.32 8.23
C ALA A 226 -45.24 -15.10 7.85
N THR A 227 -45.67 -13.85 7.70
CA THR A 227 -47.03 -13.50 7.26
C THR A 227 -47.29 -13.88 5.81
N VAL A 228 -46.36 -13.60 4.90
CA VAL A 228 -46.51 -13.83 3.46
C VAL A 228 -46.44 -15.32 3.13
N PHE A 229 -45.46 -16.04 3.66
CA PHE A 229 -45.22 -17.46 3.37
C PHE A 229 -45.91 -18.42 4.35
N ARG A 230 -46.70 -17.91 5.30
CA ARG A 230 -47.41 -18.69 6.35
C ARG A 230 -46.49 -19.67 7.09
N THR A 231 -45.28 -19.23 7.40
CA THR A 231 -44.25 -20.08 8.02
C THR A 231 -44.58 -20.33 9.50
N ILE A 232 -44.66 -21.60 9.91
CA ILE A 232 -45.07 -22.01 11.27
C ILE A 232 -43.91 -21.90 12.28
N LYS A 233 -42.66 -21.99 11.80
CA LYS A 233 -41.46 -21.91 12.65
C LYS A 233 -41.01 -20.47 12.81
N ALA A 234 -40.91 -20.01 14.06
CA ALA A 234 -40.28 -18.73 14.37
C ALA A 234 -38.77 -18.82 14.15
N GLU A 235 -38.29 -18.21 13.06
CA GLU A 235 -36.87 -18.02 12.79
C GLU A 235 -36.27 -16.99 13.75
N LYS A 236 -35.06 -17.25 14.27
CA LYS A 236 -34.39 -16.35 15.21
C LYS A 236 -33.68 -15.23 14.46
N PRO A 237 -33.87 -13.95 14.84
CA PRO A 237 -33.17 -12.82 14.22
C PRO A 237 -31.64 -12.92 14.31
N GLU A 238 -31.12 -13.60 15.34
CA GLU A 238 -29.69 -13.77 15.59
C GLU A 238 -29.01 -14.66 14.56
N ASP A 239 -29.77 -15.48 13.82
CA ASP A 239 -29.26 -16.41 12.82
C ASP A 239 -29.05 -15.73 11.44
N TYR A 240 -29.38 -14.44 11.33
CA TYR A 240 -29.36 -13.68 10.09
C TYR A 240 -28.49 -12.41 10.19
N THR A 241 -27.95 -12.01 9.04
CA THR A 241 -27.28 -10.74 8.83
C THR A 241 -27.78 -10.07 7.56
N LEU A 242 -27.53 -8.78 7.39
CA LEU A 242 -27.90 -8.01 6.20
C LEU A 242 -26.67 -7.75 5.36
N GLN A 243 -26.73 -8.10 4.08
CA GLN A 243 -25.71 -7.83 3.08
C GLN A 243 -26.22 -6.76 2.10
N VAL A 244 -25.37 -5.85 1.66
CA VAL A 244 -25.70 -4.94 0.55
C VAL A 244 -25.79 -5.76 -0.74
N ASN A 245 -26.88 -5.62 -1.48
CA ASN A 245 -27.10 -6.48 -2.64
C ASN A 245 -26.02 -6.31 -3.72
N GLY A 246 -25.47 -7.45 -4.15
CA GLY A 246 -24.35 -7.50 -5.11
C GLY A 246 -22.99 -7.06 -4.55
N ARG A 247 -22.87 -6.83 -3.23
CA ARG A 247 -21.61 -6.41 -2.60
C ARG A 247 -21.26 -7.25 -1.38
N TRP A 248 -19.97 -7.46 -1.15
CA TRP A 248 -19.43 -8.05 0.07
C TRP A 248 -19.29 -6.99 1.16
N GLU A 249 -20.44 -6.42 1.53
CA GLU A 249 -20.59 -5.39 2.56
C GLU A 249 -21.78 -5.79 3.44
N PHE A 250 -21.56 -5.81 4.75
CA PHE A 250 -22.56 -6.25 5.72
C PHE A 250 -22.97 -5.12 6.65
N ILE A 251 -24.27 -5.10 6.99
CA ILE A 251 -24.90 -4.10 7.86
C ILE A 251 -25.30 -4.79 9.16
N TYR A 252 -24.59 -4.50 10.25
CA TYR A 252 -24.78 -5.13 11.55
C TYR A 252 -24.35 -4.20 12.69
N GLY A 253 -24.50 -4.66 13.93
CA GLY A 253 -24.09 -3.93 15.12
C GLY A 253 -25.11 -2.92 15.63
N LYS A 254 -24.64 -1.99 16.46
CA LYS A 254 -25.46 -1.02 17.22
C LYS A 254 -25.34 0.39 16.66
N TYR A 255 -25.35 0.51 15.34
CA TYR A 255 -25.28 1.79 14.64
C TYR A 255 -26.62 2.11 13.96
N PRO A 256 -27.05 3.38 13.95
CA PRO A 256 -28.21 3.81 13.18
C PRO A 256 -28.08 3.46 11.69
N LEU A 257 -29.17 3.04 11.04
CA LEU A 257 -29.17 2.70 9.61
C LEU A 257 -28.66 3.87 8.74
N CYS A 258 -28.99 5.11 9.08
CA CYS A 258 -28.52 6.30 8.33
C CYS A 258 -27.01 6.53 8.39
N ARG A 259 -26.29 5.83 9.28
CA ARG A 259 -24.85 6.01 9.48
C ARG A 259 -24.00 5.09 8.61
N PHE A 260 -24.60 4.03 8.06
CA PHE A 260 -23.92 3.17 7.09
C PHE A 260 -23.79 3.93 5.78
N LYS A 261 -22.56 4.02 5.26
CA LYS A 261 -22.24 4.83 4.08
C LYS A 261 -23.09 4.48 2.87
N TYR A 262 -23.34 3.19 2.63
CA TYR A 262 -24.24 2.74 1.57
C TYR A 262 -25.66 3.33 1.73
N ILE A 263 -26.27 3.16 2.90
CA ILE A 263 -27.62 3.68 3.18
C ILE A 263 -27.63 5.21 3.07
N PHE A 264 -26.65 5.88 3.69
CA PHE A 264 -26.48 7.33 3.60
C PHE A 264 -26.44 7.78 2.13
N SER A 265 -25.59 7.17 1.29
CA SER A 265 -25.47 7.52 -0.12
C SER A 265 -26.78 7.34 -0.90
N CYS A 266 -27.53 6.26 -0.64
CA CYS A 266 -28.83 6.03 -1.25
C CYS A 266 -29.84 7.11 -0.83
N LEU A 267 -29.87 7.49 0.45
CA LEU A 267 -30.78 8.51 0.96
C LEU A 267 -30.54 9.89 0.33
N TYR A 268 -29.27 10.30 0.23
CA TYR A 268 -28.90 11.58 -0.41
C TYR A 268 -29.08 11.54 -1.93
N GLY A 269 -28.89 10.38 -2.55
CA GLY A 269 -29.11 10.16 -3.98
C GLY A 269 -30.57 9.93 -4.39
N GLY A 270 -31.52 9.92 -3.44
CA GLY A 270 -32.93 9.63 -3.72
C GLY A 270 -33.20 8.19 -4.19
N GLN A 271 -32.29 7.26 -3.91
CA GLN A 271 -32.40 5.85 -4.26
C GLN A 271 -32.89 5.02 -3.07
N THR A 272 -33.60 3.92 -3.35
CA THR A 272 -34.04 2.99 -2.30
C THR A 272 -32.92 1.98 -2.02
N PRO A 273 -32.38 1.89 -0.78
CA PRO A 273 -31.39 0.88 -0.44
C PRO A 273 -31.92 -0.54 -0.69
N TYR A 274 -31.08 -1.40 -1.26
CA TYR A 274 -31.42 -2.79 -1.54
C TYR A 274 -30.47 -3.72 -0.79
N LEU A 275 -31.03 -4.53 0.11
CA LEU A 275 -30.30 -5.44 0.98
C LEU A 275 -30.75 -6.89 0.76
N THR A 276 -29.84 -7.81 1.04
CA THR A 276 -30.07 -9.26 1.01
C THR A 276 -29.94 -9.80 2.44
N MET A 277 -30.93 -10.56 2.89
CA MET A 277 -30.89 -11.23 4.19
C MET A 277 -30.19 -12.59 4.03
N VAL A 278 -29.06 -12.74 4.71
CA VAL A 278 -28.15 -13.89 4.61
C VAL A 278 -28.21 -14.70 5.90
N HIS A 279 -28.30 -16.02 5.79
CA HIS A 279 -28.31 -16.93 6.94
C HIS A 279 -26.89 -17.27 7.38
N HIS A 280 -26.68 -17.52 8.68
CA HIS A 280 -25.35 -17.80 9.24
C HIS A 280 -24.65 -19.02 8.59
N SER A 281 -25.40 -19.99 8.06
CA SER A 281 -24.84 -21.14 7.34
C SER A 281 -24.04 -20.74 6.10
N THR A 282 -24.44 -19.69 5.40
CA THR A 282 -23.71 -19.20 4.22
C THR A 282 -22.38 -18.57 4.64
N VAL A 283 -22.39 -17.79 5.73
CA VAL A 283 -21.17 -17.22 6.32
C VAL A 283 -20.21 -18.31 6.81
N LEU A 284 -20.73 -19.36 7.44
CA LEU A 284 -19.93 -20.51 7.90
C LEU A 284 -19.26 -21.25 6.75
N LYS A 285 -19.95 -21.45 5.62
CA LYS A 285 -19.33 -22.04 4.42
C LYS A 285 -18.13 -21.21 3.94
N TYR A 286 -18.26 -19.88 3.92
CA TYR A 286 -17.15 -19.01 3.58
C TYR A 286 -16.00 -19.09 4.59
N GLN A 287 -16.29 -19.21 5.89
CA GLN A 287 -15.28 -19.41 6.92
C GLN A 287 -14.50 -20.72 6.71
N GLU A 288 -15.20 -21.81 6.40
CA GLU A 288 -14.60 -23.12 6.11
C GLU A 288 -13.72 -23.09 4.85
N GLU A 289 -14.20 -22.48 3.76
CA GLU A 289 -13.45 -22.29 2.52
C GLU A 289 -12.15 -21.49 2.75
N GLN A 290 -12.18 -20.48 3.62
CA GLN A 290 -10.98 -19.72 4.00
C GLN A 290 -10.01 -20.51 4.89
N GLY A 291 -10.52 -21.35 5.80
CA GLY A 291 -9.73 -22.08 6.80
C GLY A 291 -9.04 -23.34 6.26
N GLY A 292 -9.60 -23.99 5.24
CA GLY A 292 -9.14 -25.30 4.74
C GLY A 292 -7.65 -25.37 4.37
N LEU A 293 -7.11 -24.34 3.71
CA LEU A 293 -5.71 -24.32 3.26
C LEU A 293 -4.72 -23.94 4.37
N SER A 294 -5.15 -23.12 5.34
CA SER A 294 -4.30 -22.64 6.45
C SER A 294 -4.12 -23.68 7.56
N ASN A 295 -5.13 -24.53 7.78
CA ASN A 295 -5.12 -25.57 8.81
C ASN A 295 -4.23 -26.78 8.48
N HIS A 296 -3.98 -27.04 7.19
CA HIS A 296 -3.09 -28.14 6.76
C HIS A 296 -1.62 -27.83 7.06
N ILE A 297 -1.18 -26.58 6.84
CA ILE A 297 0.21 -26.15 7.00
C ILE A 297 0.61 -26.00 8.48
N SER A 298 -0.31 -25.47 9.29
CA SER A 298 -0.09 -25.28 10.73
C SER A 298 0.06 -26.60 11.49
N LYS A 299 -0.70 -27.64 11.12
CA LYS A 299 -0.59 -28.98 11.71
C LYS A 299 0.75 -29.67 11.45
N ILE A 300 1.32 -29.50 10.26
CA ILE A 300 2.61 -30.11 9.88
C ILE A 300 3.78 -29.49 10.65
N ARG A 301 3.74 -28.18 10.93
CA ARG A 301 4.86 -27.46 11.59
C ARG A 301 4.88 -27.53 13.11
N CYS A 302 3.74 -27.74 13.77
CA CYS A 302 3.73 -27.94 15.22
C CYS A 302 4.56 -29.16 15.67
N GLN A 303 4.84 -30.10 14.75
CA GLN A 303 5.61 -31.30 15.04
C GLN A 303 7.15 -31.11 14.97
N SER A 304 7.65 -29.93 14.55
CA SER A 304 9.08 -29.75 14.24
C SER A 304 9.80 -28.63 15.00
N LYS A 305 9.19 -27.98 16.00
CA LYS A 305 9.89 -26.94 16.78
C LYS A 305 10.84 -27.59 17.80
N PRO A 306 12.18 -27.51 17.65
CA PRO A 306 13.08 -27.90 18.71
C PRO A 306 12.86 -26.99 19.94
N PRO A 307 13.12 -27.48 21.16
CA PRO A 307 13.02 -26.66 22.36
C PRO A 307 13.94 -25.43 22.26
N PRO A 308 13.52 -24.27 22.80
CA PRO A 308 14.32 -23.06 22.74
C PRO A 308 15.67 -23.30 23.44
N LEU A 309 16.76 -23.14 22.69
CA LEU A 309 18.10 -23.19 23.25
C LEU A 309 18.28 -22.04 24.25
N PRO A 310 18.93 -22.28 25.40
CA PRO A 310 19.20 -21.22 26.36
C PRO A 310 20.05 -20.12 25.70
N LEU A 311 19.62 -18.87 25.86
CA LEU A 311 20.33 -17.70 25.37
C LEU A 311 21.75 -17.71 25.95
N LYS A 312 22.75 -17.76 25.08
CA LYS A 312 24.16 -17.72 25.46
C LYS A 312 24.41 -16.39 26.19
N LYS A 313 24.82 -16.42 27.46
CA LYS A 313 25.18 -15.20 28.22
C LYS A 313 26.32 -14.49 27.49
N GLN A 314 26.00 -13.40 26.81
CA GLN A 314 27.00 -12.49 26.27
C GLN A 314 27.41 -11.55 27.41
N ASN A 315 28.71 -11.32 27.58
CA ASN A 315 29.22 -10.27 28.47
C ASN A 315 28.89 -8.92 27.84
N THR A 316 27.73 -8.35 28.16
CA THR A 316 27.28 -7.06 27.67
C THR A 316 27.63 -5.97 28.67
N LEU A 317 28.13 -4.83 28.17
CA LEU A 317 28.33 -3.61 28.95
C LEU A 317 27.20 -2.62 28.65
N SER A 318 26.83 -1.81 29.65
CA SER A 318 25.88 -0.72 29.45
C SER A 318 26.55 0.43 28.71
N LEU A 319 25.89 0.99 27.69
CA LEU A 319 26.38 2.16 26.97
C LEU A 319 26.56 3.37 27.91
N TRP A 320 25.71 3.51 28.93
CA TRP A 320 25.78 4.61 29.90
C TRP A 320 27.01 4.54 30.81
N SER A 321 27.67 3.38 30.89
CA SER A 321 28.91 3.21 31.64
C SER A 321 30.15 3.65 30.86
N ILE A 322 30.00 4.05 29.59
CA ILE A 322 31.11 4.43 28.72
C ILE A 322 31.13 5.94 28.55
N HIS A 323 32.10 6.59 29.19
CA HIS A 323 32.26 8.05 29.20
C HIS A 323 33.24 8.56 28.12
N GLU A 324 33.66 7.72 27.18
CA GLU A 324 34.56 8.12 26.10
C GLU A 324 33.80 8.86 24.98
N PRO A 325 34.46 9.80 24.26
CA PRO A 325 33.87 10.47 23.11
C PRO A 325 33.68 9.50 21.94
N PHE A 326 32.60 9.69 21.18
CA PHE A 326 32.36 8.90 19.98
C PHE A 326 33.39 9.23 18.90
N SER A 327 33.95 8.19 18.27
CA SER A 327 34.93 8.36 17.20
C SER A 327 34.81 7.26 16.16
N ILE A 328 35.15 7.60 14.92
CA ILE A 328 35.20 6.65 13.81
C ILE A 328 36.55 6.75 13.11
N ASN A 329 37.04 5.63 12.58
CA ASN A 329 38.25 5.61 11.77
C ASN A 329 37.85 5.61 10.29
N LEU A 330 38.19 6.69 9.58
CA LEU A 330 38.03 6.82 8.14
C LEU A 330 39.28 6.24 7.48
N LEU A 331 39.12 5.10 6.80
CA LEU A 331 40.25 4.38 6.21
C LEU A 331 40.53 4.84 4.78
N HIS A 332 39.77 4.33 3.81
CA HIS A 332 39.94 4.64 2.38
C HIS A 332 38.60 4.55 1.64
N GLY A 333 38.55 5.13 0.45
CA GLY A 333 37.48 4.94 -0.54
C GLY A 333 37.96 4.01 -1.65
N THR A 334 37.03 3.40 -2.38
CA THR A 334 37.34 2.57 -3.55
C THR A 334 36.48 2.97 -4.73
N ARG A 335 37.06 3.02 -5.93
CA ARG A 335 36.36 3.37 -7.18
C ARG A 335 35.69 4.75 -7.13
N VAL A 336 36.41 5.74 -6.61
CA VAL A 336 35.94 7.13 -6.60
C VAL A 336 36.13 7.77 -7.96
N ASN A 337 35.05 8.30 -8.53
CA ASN A 337 35.08 9.04 -9.80
C ASN A 337 34.94 10.53 -9.50
N ALA A 338 36.01 11.30 -9.71
CA ALA A 338 36.03 12.75 -9.56
C ALA A 338 37.01 13.36 -10.57
N ASP A 339 36.86 14.66 -10.83
CA ASP A 339 37.77 15.42 -11.68
C ASP A 339 39.13 15.57 -10.98
N GLU A 340 40.23 15.35 -11.70
CA GLU A 340 41.61 15.46 -11.18
C GLU A 340 41.93 16.85 -10.58
N SER A 341 41.19 17.89 -10.97
CA SER A 341 41.31 19.25 -10.43
C SER A 341 40.69 19.45 -9.05
N MET A 342 39.97 18.45 -8.51
CA MET A 342 39.32 18.52 -7.20
C MET A 342 40.18 17.91 -6.09
N LYS A 343 39.91 18.33 -4.85
CA LYS A 343 40.36 17.62 -3.64
C LYS A 343 39.17 16.94 -2.99
N LEU A 344 39.39 15.72 -2.51
CA LEU A 344 38.38 14.89 -1.87
C LEU A 344 38.38 15.11 -0.36
N VAL A 345 37.19 15.30 0.20
CA VAL A 345 36.95 15.48 1.62
C VAL A 345 35.72 14.69 2.05
N VAL A 346 35.81 13.97 3.16
CA VAL A 346 34.65 13.34 3.78
C VAL A 346 34.15 14.22 4.91
N GLN A 347 32.87 14.57 4.88
CA GLN A 347 32.19 15.19 6.01
C GLN A 347 31.27 14.16 6.66
N ALA A 348 31.29 14.08 7.98
CA ALA A 348 30.50 13.16 8.76
C ALA A 348 29.77 13.89 9.90
N GLY A 349 28.49 13.61 10.08
CA GLY A 349 27.64 14.15 11.13
C GLY A 349 26.83 13.06 11.82
N LEU A 350 26.48 13.29 13.08
CA LEU A 350 25.60 12.44 13.86
C LEU A 350 24.22 13.07 13.95
N PHE A 351 23.20 12.33 13.54
CA PHE A 351 21.83 12.82 13.43
C PHE A 351 20.86 11.99 14.26
N HIS A 352 19.92 12.66 14.91
CA HIS A 352 18.71 12.07 15.47
C HIS A 352 17.51 12.64 14.72
N GLY A 353 16.99 11.89 13.74
CA GLY A 353 15.94 12.41 12.85
C GLY A 353 16.52 13.49 11.96
N SER A 354 15.98 14.70 12.01
CA SER A 354 16.49 15.90 11.34
C SER A 354 17.55 16.66 12.15
N GLU A 355 17.66 16.40 13.45
CA GLU A 355 18.51 17.17 14.36
C GLU A 355 19.96 16.69 14.33
N LEU A 356 20.89 17.64 14.25
CA LEU A 356 22.32 17.39 14.34
C LEU A 356 22.74 17.35 15.82
N LEU A 357 23.24 16.20 16.30
CA LEU A 357 23.58 15.98 17.71
C LEU A 357 24.86 16.71 18.16
N CYS A 358 25.81 16.88 17.24
CA CYS A 358 27.08 17.56 17.44
C CYS A 358 27.58 18.14 16.13
N LYS A 359 28.55 19.05 16.17
CA LYS A 359 29.12 19.65 14.94
C LYS A 359 29.61 18.57 13.97
N VAL A 360 29.37 18.81 12.67
CA VAL A 360 29.89 17.97 11.59
C VAL A 360 31.42 17.99 11.64
N VAL A 361 32.01 16.81 11.49
CA VAL A 361 33.45 16.58 11.47
C VAL A 361 33.90 16.37 10.03
N THR A 362 35.00 17.01 9.65
CA THR A 362 35.53 16.99 8.29
C THR A 362 36.92 16.34 8.28
N SER A 363 37.17 15.47 7.31
CA SER A 363 38.48 14.84 7.10
C SER A 363 39.52 15.81 6.55
N SER A 364 40.77 15.36 6.47
CA SER A 364 41.80 15.99 5.64
C SER A 364 41.42 15.96 4.16
N GLU A 365 41.93 16.93 3.42
CA GLU A 365 41.85 17.00 1.96
C GLU A 365 42.84 16.00 1.35
N VAL A 366 42.36 15.13 0.46
CA VAL A 366 43.16 14.14 -0.26
C VAL A 366 43.04 14.41 -1.76
N SER A 367 44.14 14.28 -2.51
CA SER A 367 44.11 14.40 -3.98
C SER A 367 43.22 13.33 -4.60
N VAL A 368 42.57 13.65 -5.72
CA VAL A 368 41.73 12.67 -6.42
C VAL A 368 42.57 11.50 -6.93
N CYS A 369 42.16 10.30 -6.54
CA CYS A 369 42.61 9.04 -7.12
C CYS A 369 41.48 8.01 -7.03
N SER A 370 41.61 6.86 -7.72
CA SER A 370 40.61 5.79 -7.69
C SER A 370 40.37 5.26 -6.26
N ASP A 371 41.42 5.21 -5.45
CA ASP A 371 41.43 4.61 -4.13
C ASP A 371 42.04 5.57 -3.08
N PRO A 372 41.34 6.65 -2.71
CA PRO A 372 41.85 7.67 -1.81
C PRO A 372 41.95 7.13 -0.38
N VAL A 373 43.08 7.41 0.27
CA VAL A 373 43.37 6.96 1.65
C VAL A 373 43.41 8.16 2.59
N TRP A 374 42.63 8.11 3.67
CA TRP A 374 42.64 9.11 4.75
C TRP A 374 43.37 8.61 5.99
N ASP A 375 43.13 7.36 6.38
CA ASP A 375 43.60 6.73 7.63
C ASP A 375 43.52 7.68 8.85
N GLN A 376 42.35 8.30 9.01
CA GLN A 376 42.14 9.39 9.96
C GLN A 376 41.04 9.04 10.96
N LYS A 377 41.33 9.25 12.25
CA LYS A 377 40.32 9.21 13.31
C LYS A 377 39.52 10.50 13.35
N LEU A 378 38.21 10.42 13.12
CA LEU A 378 37.27 11.53 13.26
C LEU A 378 36.66 11.50 14.66
N LEU A 379 36.91 12.55 15.44
CA LEU A 379 36.43 12.71 16.82
C LEU A 379 35.17 13.58 16.83
N PHE A 380 34.08 13.07 17.40
CA PHE A 380 32.82 13.80 17.55
C PHE A 380 32.71 14.37 18.95
N ASP A 381 32.15 15.58 19.04
CA ASP A 381 31.91 16.30 20.30
C ASP A 381 30.64 15.78 21.00
N ILE A 382 30.62 14.48 21.31
CA ILE A 382 29.56 13.78 22.04
C ILE A 382 30.11 12.51 22.70
N HIS A 383 29.70 12.24 23.94
CA HIS A 383 30.06 11.01 24.64
C HIS A 383 29.21 9.83 24.21
N LEU A 384 29.77 8.62 24.30
CA LEU A 384 29.06 7.38 23.99
C LEU A 384 27.80 7.19 24.85
N CYS A 385 27.86 7.52 26.13
CA CYS A 385 26.72 7.45 27.05
C CYS A 385 25.52 8.32 26.61
N ASP A 386 25.78 9.42 25.90
CA ASP A 386 24.81 10.40 25.47
C ASP A 386 24.20 10.12 24.09
N LEU A 387 24.65 9.06 23.40
CA LEU A 387 24.10 8.70 22.09
C LEU A 387 22.68 8.16 22.21
N PRO A 388 21.66 8.83 21.62
CA PRO A 388 20.31 8.30 21.60
C PRO A 388 20.23 7.04 20.72
N ARG A 389 19.25 6.17 21.03
CA ARG A 389 19.12 4.84 20.41
C ARG A 389 19.02 4.86 18.88
N MET A 390 18.45 5.92 18.31
CA MET A 390 18.25 6.10 16.86
C MET A 390 19.25 7.08 16.24
N THR A 391 20.44 7.23 16.83
CA THR A 391 21.53 7.98 16.23
C THR A 391 21.93 7.37 14.90
N ARG A 392 22.02 8.22 13.86
CA ARG A 392 22.49 7.85 12.53
C ARG A 392 23.79 8.58 12.22
N LEU A 393 24.80 7.83 11.83
CA LEU A 393 25.99 8.39 11.20
C LEU A 393 25.66 8.67 9.73
N CYS A 394 25.71 9.94 9.35
CA CYS A 394 25.57 10.35 7.96
C CYS A 394 26.89 10.96 7.50
N PHE A 395 27.45 10.44 6.43
CA PHE A 395 28.67 10.98 5.84
C PHE A 395 28.52 11.11 4.34
N ALA A 396 29.23 12.07 3.77
CA ALA A 396 29.26 12.32 2.33
C ALA A 396 30.68 12.67 1.90
N LEU A 397 31.02 12.21 0.69
CA LEU A 397 32.26 12.55 0.01
C LEU A 397 32.02 13.79 -0.86
N TYR A 398 32.84 14.82 -0.65
CA TYR A 398 32.78 16.09 -1.36
C TYR A 398 34.03 16.29 -2.21
N GLY A 399 33.85 16.83 -3.43
CA GLY A 399 34.91 17.41 -4.23
C GLY A 399 35.01 18.91 -3.97
N VAL A 400 36.16 19.37 -3.48
CA VAL A 400 36.46 20.78 -3.22
C VAL A 400 37.29 21.31 -4.38
N LEU A 401 36.77 22.36 -5.03
CA LEU A 401 37.51 23.13 -6.04
C LEU A 401 38.32 24.23 -5.33
N ASP A 402 39.60 24.37 -5.67
CA ASP A 402 40.42 25.48 -5.19
C ASP A 402 39.88 26.80 -5.77
N LYS A 403 39.03 27.50 -5.00
CA LYS A 403 38.65 28.89 -5.32
C LYS A 403 39.75 29.84 -4.84
N PRO A 404 40.14 30.87 -5.62
CA PRO A 404 41.05 31.90 -5.14
C PRO A 404 40.44 32.58 -3.90
N LYS A 405 41.21 32.61 -2.80
CA LYS A 405 40.79 33.14 -1.49
C LYS A 405 40.18 34.55 -1.63
N LYS A 406 38.87 34.69 -1.42
CA LYS A 406 38.27 35.98 -1.04
C LYS A 406 38.38 36.15 0.47
N GLN A 407 38.91 37.31 0.88
CA GLN A 407 39.05 37.72 2.30
C GLN A 407 37.71 37.60 3.04
N ARG A 408 37.75 36.89 4.17
CA ARG A 408 36.61 36.73 5.08
C ARG A 408 36.61 37.91 6.05
N SER A 409 35.56 38.73 6.02
CA SER A 409 35.35 39.81 6.98
C SER A 409 35.00 39.23 8.36
N THR A 410 35.75 39.65 9.37
CA THR A 410 35.53 39.30 10.78
C THR A 410 34.34 40.07 11.32
N LYS A 411 33.21 39.39 11.58
CA LYS A 411 32.17 39.88 12.50
C LYS A 411 32.29 39.13 13.83
N LYS A 412 32.81 39.84 14.82
CA LYS A 412 32.97 39.44 16.22
C LYS A 412 31.57 39.29 16.85
N LYS A 413 31.15 38.07 17.22
CA LYS A 413 29.98 37.84 18.09
C LYS A 413 30.49 37.64 19.52
N ASN A 414 30.05 38.50 20.43
CA ASN A 414 30.37 38.44 21.86
C ASN A 414 29.82 37.15 22.47
N LYS A 415 30.68 36.41 23.17
CA LYS A 415 30.33 35.32 24.09
C LYS A 415 29.97 35.97 25.43
N LYS A 416 28.70 35.89 25.85
CA LYS A 416 28.31 36.11 27.24
C LYS A 416 28.25 34.73 27.90
N ALA A 417 29.07 34.52 28.93
CA ALA A 417 28.97 33.36 29.81
C ALA A 417 27.74 33.55 30.72
N LEU A 418 26.91 32.52 30.86
CA LEU A 418 25.96 32.40 31.96
C LEU A 418 26.52 31.39 32.97
N SER A 419 26.54 31.80 34.23
CA SER A 419 26.82 30.99 35.39
C SER A 419 25.64 30.08 35.72
N GLU A 420 25.92 28.82 36.00
CA GLU A 420 24.99 27.85 36.58
C GLU A 420 24.65 28.26 38.02
N LEU A 421 23.36 28.27 38.36
CA LEU A 421 22.89 28.29 39.74
C LEU A 421 21.87 27.16 39.91
N ASN A 422 22.14 26.34 40.93
CA ASN A 422 21.37 25.17 41.33
C ASN A 422 19.97 25.52 41.82
N GLY A 423 19.10 24.51 41.71
CA GLY A 423 17.66 24.64 41.77
C GLY A 423 17.04 24.89 43.13
N GLU A 424 15.82 25.42 43.08
CA GLU A 424 14.78 25.25 44.08
C GLU A 424 13.44 25.02 43.38
N LYS A 425 12.61 24.15 43.99
CA LYS A 425 11.27 23.80 43.50
C LYS A 425 10.36 25.04 43.57
N ALA A 426 10.15 25.73 42.45
CA ALA A 426 9.19 26.81 42.34
C ALA A 426 7.87 26.32 41.72
N VAL A 427 6.76 26.56 42.42
CA VAL A 427 5.41 26.48 41.88
C VAL A 427 5.31 27.50 40.74
N ALA A 428 4.85 27.06 39.56
CA ALA A 428 4.78 27.90 38.36
C ALA A 428 3.87 29.12 38.58
N THR A 429 4.35 30.28 38.16
CA THR A 429 3.64 31.56 38.30
C THR A 429 2.49 31.68 37.29
N LYS A 430 1.47 32.50 37.57
CA LYS A 430 0.33 32.72 36.65
C LYS A 430 0.77 33.25 35.28
N GLU A 431 1.85 34.02 35.23
CA GLU A 431 2.43 34.56 34.00
C GLU A 431 3.08 33.47 33.13
N GLU A 432 3.79 32.52 33.75
CA GLU A 432 4.38 31.37 33.05
C GLU A 432 3.30 30.48 32.42
N HIS A 433 2.15 30.29 33.09
CA HIS A 433 1.02 29.55 32.54
C HIS A 433 0.35 30.28 31.37
N LEU A 434 0.27 31.61 31.42
CA LEU A 434 -0.30 32.42 30.33
C LEU A 434 0.58 32.33 29.08
N LYS A 435 1.91 32.43 29.25
CA LYS A 435 2.90 32.25 28.17
C LYS A 435 2.88 30.83 27.61
N LEU A 436 2.76 29.81 28.47
CA LEU A 436 2.62 28.43 28.01
C LEU A 436 1.42 28.25 27.08
N LYS A 437 0.27 28.82 27.45
CA LYS A 437 -0.94 28.77 26.65
C LYS A 437 -0.76 29.46 25.29
N GLU A 438 -0.12 30.63 25.26
CA GLU A 438 0.18 31.35 24.02
C GLU A 438 1.07 30.54 23.07
N ILE A 439 2.13 29.92 23.60
CA ILE A 439 3.07 29.09 22.81
C ILE A 439 2.38 27.81 22.30
N VAL A 440 1.52 27.20 23.12
CA VAL A 440 0.77 25.98 22.77
C VAL A 440 -0.28 26.27 21.69
N ASP A 441 -1.05 27.35 21.82
CA ASP A 441 -2.14 27.70 20.90
C ASP A 441 -1.62 28.20 19.54
N ASN A 442 -0.37 28.67 19.45
CA ASN A 442 0.22 29.11 18.19
C ASN A 442 0.55 27.92 17.27
N LYS A 443 -0.19 27.82 16.15
CA LYS A 443 -0.02 26.76 15.14
C LYS A 443 1.12 27.02 14.15
N ASN A 444 1.70 28.22 14.13
CA ASN A 444 2.70 28.65 13.14
C ASN A 444 4.13 28.75 13.70
N HIS A 445 4.42 28.23 14.89
CA HIS A 445 5.77 28.23 15.42
C HIS A 445 6.64 27.17 14.75
N THR A 446 7.51 27.61 13.84
CA THR A 446 8.51 26.76 13.18
C THR A 446 9.82 26.66 13.97
N GLU A 447 10.11 27.64 14.83
CA GLU A 447 11.33 27.69 15.65
C GLU A 447 11.00 28.25 17.04
N PHE A 448 11.54 27.62 18.09
CA PHE A 448 11.42 28.06 19.49
C PHE A 448 12.68 28.81 19.91
N PHE A 449 12.52 29.93 20.62
CA PHE A 449 13.64 30.61 21.27
C PHE A 449 14.14 29.79 22.48
N GLU A 450 15.41 29.99 22.89
CA GLU A 450 16.01 29.18 23.97
C GLU A 450 15.29 29.34 25.32
N ASP A 451 14.78 30.53 25.62
CA ASP A 451 13.97 30.81 26.82
C ASP A 451 12.61 30.11 26.79
N GLU A 452 11.97 30.02 25.61
CA GLU A 452 10.74 29.25 25.42
C GLU A 452 10.97 27.74 25.58
N LYS A 453 12.08 27.23 25.05
CA LYS A 453 12.48 25.82 25.24
C LYS A 453 12.68 25.48 26.71
N GLU A 454 13.39 26.33 27.44
CA GLU A 454 13.59 26.14 28.88
C GLU A 454 12.27 26.18 29.66
N LEU A 455 11.36 27.10 29.32
CA LEU A 455 10.04 27.19 29.93
C LEU A 455 9.18 25.95 29.66
N LEU A 456 9.07 25.52 28.41
CA LEU A 456 8.33 24.31 28.02
C LEU A 456 8.91 23.06 28.68
N TRP A 457 10.23 22.95 28.78
CA TRP A 457 10.90 21.85 29.47
C TRP A 457 10.62 21.88 30.99
N LYS A 458 10.65 23.05 31.61
CA LYS A 458 10.29 23.25 33.03
C LYS A 458 8.85 22.80 33.30
N LEU A 459 7.91 23.19 32.43
CA LEU A 459 6.46 22.95 32.59
C LEU A 459 5.96 21.65 31.91
N ARG A 460 6.83 20.77 31.43
CA ARG A 460 6.47 19.52 30.72
C ARG A 460 5.42 18.62 31.41
N LYS A 461 5.39 18.61 32.75
CA LYS A 461 4.37 17.84 33.51
C LYS A 461 2.98 18.48 33.43
N GLU A 462 2.92 19.81 33.38
CA GLU A 462 1.70 20.58 33.20
C GLU A 462 1.22 20.52 31.76
N MET A 463 2.13 20.55 30.78
CA MET A 463 1.80 20.29 29.37
C MET A 463 1.08 18.95 29.19
N ARG A 464 1.60 17.88 29.80
CA ARG A 464 0.93 16.58 29.77
C ARG A 464 -0.49 16.62 30.37
N ALA A 465 -0.69 17.38 31.44
CA ALA A 465 -1.97 17.43 32.15
C ALA A 465 -3.03 18.28 31.42
N ASN A 466 -2.61 19.41 30.86
CA ASN A 466 -3.51 20.43 30.33
C ASN A 466 -3.53 20.49 28.79
N TYR A 467 -2.45 20.08 28.13
CA TYR A 467 -2.23 20.21 26.68
C TYR A 467 -1.59 18.95 26.07
N PRO A 468 -2.23 17.77 26.20
CA PRO A 468 -1.63 16.51 25.75
C PRO A 468 -1.35 16.48 24.24
N GLU A 469 -2.14 17.21 23.43
CA GLU A 469 -2.00 17.32 21.98
C GLU A 469 -0.70 18.00 21.53
N SER A 470 -0.05 18.77 22.41
CA SER A 470 1.20 19.49 22.13
C SER A 470 2.47 18.67 22.40
N LEU A 471 2.35 17.34 22.46
CA LEU A 471 3.50 16.45 22.68
C LEU A 471 4.60 16.65 21.63
N SER A 472 4.25 16.89 20.35
CA SER A 472 5.24 17.12 19.29
C SER A 472 6.16 18.31 19.59
N LYS A 473 5.61 19.42 20.09
CA LYS A 473 6.37 20.60 20.53
C LYS A 473 7.37 20.28 21.64
N LEU A 474 6.95 19.48 22.64
CA LEU A 474 7.84 19.06 23.73
C LEU A 474 8.98 18.15 23.23
N LEU A 475 8.72 17.28 22.26
CA LEU A 475 9.73 16.40 21.69
C LEU A 475 10.76 17.15 20.83
N LEU A 476 10.34 18.20 20.12
CA LEU A 476 11.21 19.04 19.29
C LEU A 476 12.22 19.86 20.10
N ILE A 477 11.89 20.21 21.35
CA ILE A 477 12.77 20.98 22.23
C ILE A 477 13.66 20.11 23.13
N THR A 478 13.42 18.79 23.16
CA THR A 478 14.15 17.86 24.02
C THR A 478 15.60 17.75 23.54
N LYS A 479 16.58 17.86 24.46
CA LYS A 479 18.00 17.68 24.10
C LYS A 479 18.31 16.18 24.01
N TRP A 480 18.22 15.63 22.80
CA TRP A 480 18.44 14.20 22.54
C TRP A 480 19.89 13.75 22.73
N ASN A 481 20.84 14.69 22.78
CA ASN A 481 22.25 14.45 23.10
C ASN A 481 22.55 14.43 24.61
N LYS A 482 21.53 14.27 25.46
CA LYS A 482 21.65 14.08 26.91
C LYS A 482 20.79 12.92 27.37
N HIS A 483 21.42 11.83 27.80
CA HIS A 483 20.67 10.61 28.14
C HIS A 483 19.71 10.79 29.33
N GLU A 484 20.00 11.70 30.26
CA GLU A 484 19.14 12.00 31.41
C GLU A 484 17.81 12.67 31.00
N GLU A 485 17.85 13.57 30.02
CA GLU A 485 16.66 14.24 29.50
C GLU A 485 15.81 13.25 28.70
N VAL A 486 16.45 12.42 27.88
CA VAL A 486 15.80 11.33 27.13
C VAL A 486 15.10 10.35 28.07
N ALA A 487 15.77 9.92 29.14
CA ALA A 487 15.17 9.01 30.14
C ALA A 487 13.91 9.60 30.80
N GLN A 488 13.91 10.92 31.06
CA GLN A 488 12.76 11.62 31.63
C GLN A 488 11.59 11.69 30.64
N ILE A 489 11.85 11.92 29.34
CA ILE A 489 10.81 11.87 28.30
C ILE A 489 10.25 10.47 28.13
N VAL A 490 11.09 9.43 28.10
CA VAL A 490 10.63 8.03 28.01
C VAL A 490 9.73 7.68 29.19
N ALA A 491 10.09 8.09 30.42
CA ALA A 491 9.23 7.90 31.59
C ALA A 491 7.93 8.72 31.53
N LEU A 492 7.96 9.90 30.90
CA LEU A 492 6.79 10.76 30.71
C LEU A 492 5.81 10.18 29.67
N LEU A 493 6.32 9.64 28.55
CA LEU A 493 5.55 8.99 27.48
C LEU A 493 4.77 7.77 27.99
N GLN A 494 5.35 6.99 28.91
CA GLN A 494 4.65 5.86 29.55
C GLN A 494 3.38 6.30 30.28
N LYS A 495 3.34 7.53 30.78
CA LYS A 495 2.22 8.12 31.51
C LYS A 495 1.45 9.18 30.70
N TRP A 496 1.75 9.34 29.41
CA TRP A 496 1.08 10.32 28.56
C TRP A 496 -0.29 9.77 28.11
N PRO A 497 -1.36 10.58 28.16
CA PRO A 497 -2.68 10.16 27.70
C PRO A 497 -2.67 9.89 26.18
N ASP A 498 -3.51 8.97 25.70
CA ASP A 498 -3.54 8.66 24.27
C ASP A 498 -4.01 9.88 23.46
N LEU A 499 -3.31 10.17 22.36
CA LEU A 499 -3.62 11.30 21.49
C LEU A 499 -4.72 10.98 20.48
N PRO A 500 -5.48 11.99 20.02
CA PRO A 500 -6.27 11.87 18.80
C PRO A 500 -5.39 11.45 17.62
N ALA A 501 -5.97 10.69 16.70
CA ALA A 501 -5.27 10.15 15.53
C ALA A 501 -4.47 11.20 14.73
N LEU A 502 -5.03 12.40 14.52
CA LEU A 502 -4.37 13.46 13.77
C LEU A 502 -3.04 13.89 14.40
N HIS A 503 -3.04 14.13 15.71
CA HIS A 503 -1.84 14.49 16.48
C HIS A 503 -0.86 13.32 16.60
N ALA A 504 -1.36 12.09 16.69
CA ALA A 504 -0.50 10.91 16.67
C ALA A 504 0.19 10.71 15.31
N LEU A 505 -0.48 10.99 14.18
CA LEU A 505 0.12 10.88 12.84
C LEU A 505 1.31 11.84 12.65
N GLU A 506 1.27 13.03 13.26
CA GLU A 506 2.40 13.96 13.26
C GLU A 506 3.67 13.33 13.85
N LEU A 507 3.52 12.51 14.89
CA LEU A 507 4.61 11.81 15.56
C LEU A 507 5.19 10.63 14.76
N LEU A 508 4.61 10.29 13.60
CA LEU A 508 5.24 9.35 12.65
C LEU A 508 6.26 10.02 11.73
N ASP A 509 6.29 11.35 11.69
CA ASP A 509 7.20 12.12 10.84
C ASP A 509 8.68 11.74 11.08
N TYR A 510 9.53 11.99 10.08
CA TYR A 510 10.96 11.67 10.15
C TYR A 510 11.68 12.43 11.27
N SER A 511 11.12 13.55 11.73
CA SER A 511 11.59 14.35 12.86
C SER A 511 11.53 13.62 14.21
N PHE A 512 10.69 12.58 14.34
CA PHE A 512 10.50 11.82 15.59
C PHE A 512 10.96 10.36 15.43
N PRO A 513 12.29 10.09 15.40
CA PRO A 513 12.79 8.76 15.11
C PRO A 513 12.72 7.79 16.29
N ASP A 514 12.62 8.29 17.52
CA ASP A 514 12.75 7.52 18.76
C ASP A 514 11.72 6.37 18.86
N PRO A 515 12.13 5.14 19.23
CA PRO A 515 11.24 3.99 19.23
C PRO A 515 10.19 4.04 20.34
N HIS A 516 10.41 4.73 21.46
CA HIS A 516 9.40 4.90 22.50
C HIS A 516 8.33 5.88 22.05
N VAL A 517 8.73 6.98 21.38
CA VAL A 517 7.79 7.89 20.71
C VAL A 517 6.97 7.12 19.68
N ARG A 518 7.62 6.36 18.78
CA ARG A 518 6.90 5.56 17.78
C ARG A 518 5.99 4.49 18.37
N SER A 519 6.40 3.84 19.45
CA SER A 519 5.56 2.87 20.15
C SER A 519 4.31 3.53 20.76
N PHE A 520 4.47 4.69 21.38
CA PHE A 520 3.37 5.51 21.87
C PHE A 520 2.43 5.94 20.73
N THR A 521 2.99 6.39 19.61
CA THR A 521 2.24 6.77 18.41
C THR A 521 1.42 5.60 17.86
N ILE A 522 2.03 4.41 17.71
CA ILE A 522 1.33 3.20 17.25
C ILE A 522 0.24 2.79 18.25
N ARG A 523 0.46 2.97 19.56
CA ARG A 523 -0.57 2.72 20.59
C ARG A 523 -1.80 3.61 20.35
N CYS A 524 -1.60 4.89 20.04
CA CYS A 524 -2.66 5.85 19.70
C CYS A 524 -3.33 5.52 18.35
N LEU A 525 -2.55 5.10 17.36
CA LEU A 525 -2.99 4.82 15.99
C LEU A 525 -3.50 3.41 15.76
N ARG A 526 -3.58 2.56 16.79
CA ARG A 526 -4.04 1.15 16.69
C ARG A 526 -5.43 0.99 16.04
N LYS A 527 -6.18 2.07 15.85
CA LYS A 527 -7.49 2.13 15.19
C LYS A 527 -7.48 2.58 13.72
N LEU A 528 -6.34 2.95 13.14
CA LEU A 528 -6.23 3.41 11.75
C LEU A 528 -5.41 2.42 10.90
N ARG A 529 -5.95 2.03 9.74
CA ARG A 529 -5.23 1.27 8.72
C ARG A 529 -4.51 2.24 7.77
N SER A 530 -3.29 1.91 7.39
CA SER A 530 -2.39 2.77 6.60
C SER A 530 -2.15 2.23 5.20
N GLU A 531 -2.16 3.12 4.21
CA GLU A 531 -1.70 2.91 2.83
C GLU A 531 -0.29 3.49 2.65
N LEU A 532 0.55 2.88 1.79
CA LEU A 532 1.90 3.36 1.50
C LEU A 532 2.32 3.06 0.05
N HIS A 533 2.99 4.04 -0.58
CA HIS A 533 3.66 3.90 -1.88
C HIS A 533 5.02 4.63 -1.86
N VAL A 534 6.15 3.92 -1.67
CA VAL A 534 7.51 4.46 -1.84
C VAL A 534 8.50 3.35 -2.27
N PRO A 535 9.36 3.54 -3.28
CA PRO A 535 10.32 2.52 -3.75
C PRO A 535 11.55 2.24 -2.85
N SER A 536 11.98 3.19 -2.02
CA SER A 536 13.17 3.06 -1.13
C SER A 536 13.01 2.07 0.03
N VAL A 537 11.84 1.46 0.16
CA VAL A 537 11.42 0.55 1.22
C VAL A 537 10.96 -0.81 0.67
N SER A 538 11.28 -1.11 -0.60
CA SER A 538 10.89 -2.36 -1.28
C SER A 538 11.27 -3.63 -0.52
N LEU A 539 12.43 -3.67 0.15
CA LEU A 539 12.82 -4.79 1.03
C LEU A 539 11.85 -4.91 2.22
N LYS A 540 11.60 -3.82 2.95
CA LYS A 540 10.71 -3.84 4.12
C LYS A 540 9.28 -4.24 3.73
N PHE A 541 8.78 -3.71 2.61
CA PHE A 541 7.46 -4.05 2.11
C PHE A 541 7.37 -5.46 1.57
N GLY A 542 8.40 -5.94 0.87
CA GLY A 542 8.46 -7.34 0.43
C GLY A 542 8.35 -8.31 1.60
N LEU A 543 9.04 -8.04 2.71
CA LEU A 543 8.98 -8.86 3.92
C LEU A 543 7.62 -8.79 4.64
N ILE A 544 6.98 -7.61 4.68
CA ILE A 544 5.64 -7.44 5.27
C ILE A 544 4.58 -8.14 4.42
N LEU A 545 4.63 -7.96 3.09
CA LEU A 545 3.72 -8.60 2.14
C LEU A 545 3.90 -10.12 2.13
N GLU A 546 5.15 -10.63 2.21
CA GLU A 546 5.41 -12.07 2.40
C GLU A 546 4.64 -12.57 3.63
N ALA A 547 4.82 -11.93 4.77
CA ALA A 547 4.19 -12.38 6.00
C ALA A 547 2.65 -12.25 5.96
N TYR A 548 2.13 -11.17 5.37
CA TYR A 548 0.70 -10.99 5.16
C TYR A 548 0.08 -12.10 4.31
N CYS A 549 0.70 -12.41 3.16
CA CYS A 549 0.22 -13.46 2.26
C CYS A 549 0.24 -14.82 2.96
N ARG A 550 1.27 -15.11 3.77
CA ARG A 550 1.33 -16.34 4.57
C ARG A 550 0.23 -16.41 5.64
N GLY A 551 -0.12 -15.28 6.26
CA GLY A 551 -1.23 -15.21 7.23
C GLY A 551 -2.62 -15.18 6.61
N SER A 552 -2.73 -14.92 5.30
CA SER A 552 -4.00 -14.71 4.59
C SER A 552 -4.01 -15.46 3.25
N ILE A 553 -3.79 -16.78 3.31
CA ILE A 553 -3.63 -17.63 2.12
C ILE A 553 -4.84 -17.56 1.18
N HIS A 554 -6.07 -17.46 1.71
CA HIS A 554 -7.27 -17.32 0.89
C HIS A 554 -7.22 -16.04 0.03
N HIS A 555 -6.62 -14.97 0.54
CA HIS A 555 -6.55 -13.68 -0.14
C HIS A 555 -5.50 -13.67 -1.28
N ILE A 556 -4.49 -14.54 -1.22
CA ILE A 556 -3.51 -14.71 -2.30
C ILE A 556 -4.21 -14.98 -3.63
N LYS A 557 -5.25 -15.83 -3.65
CA LYS A 557 -6.01 -16.14 -4.87
C LYS A 557 -6.65 -14.88 -5.49
N ASN A 558 -7.25 -14.03 -4.66
CA ASN A 558 -7.86 -12.78 -5.11
C ASN A 558 -6.80 -11.79 -5.61
N LEU A 559 -5.68 -11.65 -4.88
CA LEU A 559 -4.57 -10.78 -5.26
C LEU A 559 -3.93 -11.25 -6.58
N MET A 560 -3.77 -12.56 -6.77
CA MET A 560 -3.26 -13.12 -8.02
C MET A 560 -4.19 -12.80 -9.19
N LYS A 561 -5.51 -12.93 -8.99
CA LYS A 561 -6.50 -12.58 -10.01
C LYS A 561 -6.46 -11.09 -10.36
N GLN A 562 -6.34 -10.23 -9.35
CA GLN A 562 -6.17 -8.78 -9.56
C GLN A 562 -4.88 -8.46 -10.31
N ASN A 563 -3.77 -9.12 -9.97
CA ASN A 563 -2.49 -8.93 -10.63
C ASN A 563 -2.52 -9.41 -12.09
N GLU A 564 -3.18 -10.54 -12.36
CA GLU A 564 -3.41 -11.06 -13.71
C GLU A 564 -4.21 -10.06 -14.56
N ALA A 565 -5.35 -9.59 -14.04
CA ALA A 565 -6.18 -8.56 -14.69
C ALA A 565 -5.37 -7.28 -14.97
N LEU A 566 -4.58 -6.82 -14.00
CA LEU A 566 -3.74 -5.63 -14.14
C LEU A 566 -2.66 -5.80 -15.22
N ASN A 567 -2.00 -6.96 -15.26
CA ASN A 567 -0.97 -7.25 -16.26
C ASN A 567 -1.56 -7.33 -17.67
N LYS A 568 -2.75 -7.91 -17.83
CA LYS A 568 -3.49 -7.92 -19.11
C LYS A 568 -3.89 -6.50 -19.54
N MET A 569 -4.39 -5.68 -18.61
CA MET A 569 -4.69 -4.26 -18.90
C MET A 569 -3.43 -3.45 -19.25
N LYS A 570 -2.31 -3.72 -18.59
CA LYS A 570 -1.02 -3.08 -18.89
C LYS A 570 -0.53 -3.46 -20.29
N ALA A 571 -0.56 -4.74 -20.65
CA ALA A 571 -0.20 -5.21 -21.98
C ALA A 571 -1.07 -4.54 -23.06
N LEU A 572 -2.39 -4.45 -22.83
CA LEU A 572 -3.30 -3.77 -23.75
C LEU A 572 -2.99 -2.28 -23.88
N ASN A 573 -2.66 -1.60 -22.78
CA ASN A 573 -2.26 -0.20 -22.80
C ASN A 573 -0.93 0.02 -23.55
N ASP A 574 0.04 -0.87 -23.37
CA ASP A 574 1.32 -0.80 -24.06
C ASP A 574 1.15 -1.10 -25.57
N PHE A 575 0.27 -2.04 -25.94
CA PHE A 575 -0.17 -2.26 -27.32
C PHE A 575 -0.74 -0.98 -27.94
N VAL A 576 -1.71 -0.34 -27.27
CA VAL A 576 -2.34 0.90 -27.75
C VAL A 576 -1.30 2.01 -27.93
N LYS A 577 -0.40 2.22 -26.95
CA LYS A 577 0.70 3.20 -27.07
C LYS A 577 1.59 2.91 -28.26
N SER A 578 1.98 1.65 -28.47
CA SER A 578 2.82 1.25 -29.61
C SER A 578 2.13 1.45 -30.96
N ALA A 579 0.81 1.24 -31.06
CA ALA A 579 0.02 1.45 -32.26
C ALA A 579 -0.12 2.94 -32.61
N PHE A 580 -0.24 3.82 -31.60
CA PHE A 580 -0.18 5.27 -31.81
C PHE A 580 1.18 5.73 -32.36
N HIS A 581 2.29 5.13 -31.91
CA HIS A 581 3.63 5.43 -32.45
C HIS A 581 3.81 4.98 -33.91
N LYS A 582 3.02 4.01 -34.39
CA LYS A 582 3.05 3.48 -35.76
C LYS A 582 2.08 4.20 -36.72
N SER A 583 1.50 5.33 -36.33
CA SER A 583 0.56 6.13 -37.13
C SER A 583 -0.71 5.37 -37.55
N THR A 584 -1.13 4.36 -36.77
CA THR A 584 -2.36 3.59 -37.03
C THR A 584 -3.61 4.44 -36.74
N SER A 585 -4.67 4.28 -37.55
CA SER A 585 -5.91 5.05 -37.37
C SER A 585 -6.61 4.65 -36.06
N ARG A 586 -7.24 5.62 -35.38
CA ARG A 586 -7.96 5.40 -34.11
C ARG A 586 -9.07 4.35 -34.21
N LEU A 587 -9.72 4.24 -35.37
CA LEU A 587 -10.77 3.25 -35.61
C LEU A 587 -10.20 1.83 -35.67
N GLN A 588 -9.03 1.65 -36.30
CA GLN A 588 -8.37 0.35 -36.36
C GLN A 588 -7.86 -0.07 -34.98
N ILE A 589 -7.24 0.84 -34.22
CA ILE A 589 -6.79 0.58 -32.85
C ILE A 589 -7.96 0.11 -31.97
N MET A 590 -9.13 0.73 -32.11
CA MET A 590 -10.32 0.37 -31.34
C MET A 590 -10.85 -1.02 -31.71
N GLU A 591 -10.80 -1.40 -32.98
CA GLU A 591 -11.25 -2.72 -33.43
C GLU A 591 -10.27 -3.82 -33.02
N ASP A 592 -8.97 -3.58 -33.16
CA ASP A 592 -7.92 -4.51 -32.69
C ASP A 592 -8.00 -4.72 -31.18
N MET A 593 -8.29 -3.66 -30.41
CA MET A 593 -8.52 -3.73 -28.97
C MET A 593 -9.73 -4.60 -28.62
N LYS A 594 -10.85 -4.49 -29.36
CA LYS A 594 -12.03 -5.35 -29.14
C LYS A 594 -11.72 -6.81 -29.46
N VAL A 595 -10.95 -7.08 -30.51
CA VAL A 595 -10.53 -8.44 -30.86
C VAL A 595 -9.66 -9.03 -29.75
N CYS A 596 -8.70 -8.27 -29.21
CA CYS A 596 -7.89 -8.68 -28.07
C CYS A 596 -8.73 -9.00 -26.81
N ILE A 597 -9.65 -8.10 -26.42
CA ILE A 597 -10.47 -8.28 -25.22
C ILE A 597 -11.39 -9.51 -25.34
N LYS A 598 -11.83 -9.86 -26.56
CA LYS A 598 -12.68 -11.04 -26.81
C LYS A 598 -11.93 -12.37 -26.75
N GLN A 599 -10.60 -12.37 -26.66
CA GLN A 599 -9.85 -13.60 -26.47
C GLN A 599 -10.21 -14.22 -25.12
N GLU A 600 -10.34 -15.56 -25.08
CA GLU A 600 -10.71 -16.32 -23.88
C GLU A 600 -9.79 -16.00 -22.69
N THR A 601 -8.48 -15.84 -22.92
CA THR A 601 -7.53 -15.49 -21.86
C THR A 601 -7.73 -14.11 -21.25
N TYR A 602 -8.30 -13.15 -21.99
CA TYR A 602 -8.64 -11.83 -21.46
C TYR A 602 -9.99 -11.84 -20.74
N LEU A 603 -10.98 -12.55 -21.29
CA LEU A 603 -12.29 -12.71 -20.63
C LEU A 603 -12.16 -13.42 -19.29
N GLU A 604 -11.41 -14.51 -19.22
CA GLU A 604 -11.14 -15.20 -17.96
C GLU A 604 -10.37 -14.31 -16.98
N ALA A 605 -9.33 -13.60 -17.43
CA ALA A 605 -8.51 -12.74 -16.56
C ALA A 605 -9.28 -11.55 -15.99
N LEU A 606 -10.17 -10.95 -16.77
CA LEU A 606 -10.88 -9.71 -16.42
C LEU A 606 -12.27 -9.95 -15.81
N SER A 607 -12.74 -11.21 -15.77
CA SER A 607 -14.01 -11.56 -15.16
C SER A 607 -13.87 -12.13 -13.74
N GLY A 608 -14.90 -11.89 -12.91
CA GLY A 608 -14.93 -12.34 -11.52
C GLY A 608 -13.85 -11.69 -10.64
N VAL A 609 -13.36 -10.50 -11.00
CA VAL A 609 -12.24 -9.84 -10.32
C VAL A 609 -12.78 -8.99 -9.15
N VAL A 610 -12.26 -9.19 -7.95
CA VAL A 610 -12.51 -8.28 -6.83
C VAL A 610 -11.88 -6.93 -7.14
N SER A 611 -12.65 -5.85 -7.13
CA SER A 611 -12.16 -4.52 -7.49
C SER A 611 -11.03 -4.06 -6.56
N PRO A 612 -9.85 -3.69 -7.08
CA PRO A 612 -8.76 -3.14 -6.25
C PRO A 612 -9.10 -1.81 -5.57
N LEU A 613 -10.06 -1.04 -6.13
CA LEU A 613 -10.49 0.25 -5.58
C LEU A 613 -11.48 0.09 -4.43
N ASN A 614 -12.28 -0.98 -4.46
CA ASN A 614 -13.22 -1.31 -3.40
C ASN A 614 -13.41 -2.84 -3.35
N PRO A 615 -12.78 -3.53 -2.38
CA PRO A 615 -12.85 -4.99 -2.28
C PRO A 615 -14.25 -5.56 -2.04
N SER A 616 -15.23 -4.74 -1.68
CA SER A 616 -16.63 -5.18 -1.56
C SER A 616 -17.33 -5.36 -2.91
N ILE A 617 -16.73 -4.91 -4.02
CA ILE A 617 -17.31 -4.99 -5.37
C ILE A 617 -16.62 -6.09 -6.16
N ILE A 618 -17.41 -7.02 -6.73
CA ILE A 618 -16.94 -8.01 -7.70
C ILE A 618 -17.28 -7.51 -9.10
N LEU A 619 -16.26 -7.41 -9.95
CA LEU A 619 -16.39 -7.14 -11.37
C LEU A 619 -16.74 -8.46 -12.06
N SER A 620 -17.96 -8.57 -12.59
CA SER A 620 -18.46 -9.78 -13.22
C SER A 620 -17.95 -9.92 -14.66
N GLU A 621 -18.79 -9.73 -15.67
CA GLU A 621 -18.40 -9.84 -17.08
C GLU A 621 -18.20 -8.47 -17.73
N ILE A 622 -17.35 -8.41 -18.75
CA ILE A 622 -17.16 -7.19 -19.54
C ILE A 622 -18.36 -7.00 -20.47
N CYS A 623 -19.13 -5.94 -20.22
CA CYS A 623 -20.19 -5.49 -21.12
C CYS A 623 -19.59 -5.04 -22.48
N GLY A 624 -19.70 -5.91 -23.49
CA GLY A 624 -19.15 -5.67 -24.84
C GLY A 624 -18.64 -6.93 -25.56
N ALA A 625 -18.55 -8.06 -24.84
CA ALA A 625 -18.12 -9.34 -25.40
C ALA A 625 -19.28 -10.24 -25.90
N SER A 626 -20.50 -10.06 -25.38
CA SER A 626 -21.70 -10.78 -25.81
C SER A 626 -22.31 -10.15 -27.06
N GLY A 627 -22.65 -10.98 -28.06
CA GLY A 627 -23.35 -10.56 -29.27
C GLY A 627 -24.72 -9.91 -29.02
N PRO A 628 -25.39 -9.40 -30.06
CA PRO A 628 -26.64 -8.65 -29.94
C PRO A 628 -27.78 -9.61 -29.62
N GLY A 629 -27.99 -9.92 -28.35
CA GLY A 629 -29.09 -10.77 -27.92
C GLY A 629 -29.22 -10.75 -26.42
N GLY A 630 -30.19 -9.99 -25.91
CA GLY A 630 -30.49 -9.92 -24.47
C GLY A 630 -30.46 -8.53 -23.86
N MET A 631 -30.82 -7.48 -24.61
CA MET A 631 -31.23 -6.23 -23.97
C MET A 631 -32.75 -6.26 -23.79
N ASN A 632 -33.22 -6.69 -22.62
CA ASN A 632 -34.53 -6.24 -22.12
C ASN A 632 -34.39 -4.75 -21.81
N ARG A 633 -34.63 -3.90 -22.82
CA ARG A 633 -34.80 -2.46 -22.66
C ARG A 633 -36.25 -2.21 -22.26
N GLU A 634 -36.48 -1.96 -20.97
CA GLU A 634 -37.52 -1.01 -20.61
C GLU A 634 -37.00 0.39 -20.96
N GLU A 635 -37.76 1.08 -21.81
CA GLU A 635 -37.46 2.40 -22.34
C GLU A 635 -37.53 3.48 -21.25
N ALA A 636 -36.45 4.23 -21.10
CA ALA A 636 -36.50 5.62 -20.70
C ALA A 636 -35.74 6.43 -21.77
N PRO A 637 -36.25 7.60 -22.23
CA PRO A 637 -35.60 8.39 -23.26
C PRO A 637 -34.40 9.14 -22.64
N GLY A 638 -33.31 8.42 -22.40
CA GLY A 638 -32.04 8.96 -21.96
C GLY A 638 -31.17 9.31 -23.17
N LYS A 639 -30.63 10.53 -23.18
CA LYS A 639 -29.60 10.98 -24.15
C LYS A 639 -28.43 10.00 -24.18
N SER A 640 -27.82 9.81 -25.35
CA SER A 640 -26.75 8.81 -25.49
C SER A 640 -25.54 9.15 -24.59
N PRO A 641 -24.75 8.16 -24.13
CA PRO A 641 -23.55 8.42 -23.33
C PRO A 641 -22.56 9.36 -24.04
N GLU A 642 -22.55 9.34 -25.37
CA GLU A 642 -21.74 10.21 -26.22
C GLU A 642 -22.23 11.67 -26.19
N GLU A 643 -23.55 11.88 -26.23
CA GLU A 643 -24.15 13.21 -26.06
C GLU A 643 -23.90 13.78 -24.67
N MET A 644 -23.95 12.95 -23.62
CA MET A 644 -23.63 13.38 -22.25
C MET A 644 -22.17 13.83 -22.12
N TYR A 645 -21.24 13.07 -22.72
CA TYR A 645 -19.82 13.43 -22.74
C TYR A 645 -19.57 14.74 -23.48
N ILE A 646 -20.17 14.92 -24.66
CA ILE A 646 -20.08 16.16 -25.45
C ILE A 646 -20.62 17.33 -24.63
N GLN A 647 -21.77 17.18 -23.98
CA GLN A 647 -22.36 18.23 -23.15
C GLN A 647 -21.50 18.58 -21.93
N GLN A 648 -20.92 17.60 -21.24
CA GLN A 648 -20.03 17.87 -20.09
C GLN A 648 -18.73 18.54 -20.54
N LYS A 649 -18.11 18.06 -21.62
CA LYS A 649 -16.86 18.62 -22.12
C LYS A 649 -17.03 20.04 -22.64
N VAL A 650 -18.09 20.33 -23.39
CA VAL A 650 -18.43 21.70 -23.81
C VAL A 650 -18.61 22.62 -22.59
N ARG A 651 -19.32 22.15 -21.55
CA ARG A 651 -19.55 22.93 -20.32
C ARG A 651 -18.26 23.27 -19.57
N VAL A 652 -17.35 22.30 -19.44
CA VAL A 652 -16.05 22.49 -18.78
C VAL A 652 -15.17 23.46 -19.58
N LEU A 653 -15.09 23.28 -20.90
CA LEU A 653 -14.29 24.16 -21.77
C LEU A 653 -14.82 25.60 -21.77
N LEU A 654 -16.15 25.79 -21.72
CA LEU A 654 -16.76 27.12 -21.57
C LEU A 654 -16.50 27.74 -20.18
N MET A 655 -16.48 26.94 -19.11
CA MET A 655 -16.10 27.41 -17.77
C MET A 655 -14.63 27.82 -17.70
N LEU A 656 -13.72 27.02 -18.26
CA LEU A 656 -12.29 27.35 -18.33
C LEU A 656 -12.04 28.65 -19.11
N LYS A 657 -12.74 28.84 -20.24
CA LYS A 657 -12.70 30.08 -21.02
C LYS A 657 -13.23 31.29 -20.22
N LYS A 658 -14.26 31.09 -19.38
CA LYS A 658 -14.81 32.14 -18.50
C LYS A 658 -13.90 32.48 -17.32
N MET A 659 -13.09 31.52 -16.86
CA MET A 659 -12.07 31.70 -15.81
C MET A 659 -10.73 32.25 -16.34
N GLY A 660 -10.68 32.72 -17.59
CA GLY A 660 -9.49 33.34 -18.18
C GLY A 660 -8.37 32.35 -18.57
N SER A 661 -8.66 31.05 -18.60
CA SER A 661 -7.69 30.04 -19.05
C SER A 661 -7.62 29.98 -20.58
N ASN A 662 -6.41 29.97 -21.13
CA ASN A 662 -6.19 29.77 -22.57
C ASN A 662 -6.49 28.32 -22.94
N LEU A 663 -7.41 28.11 -23.87
CA LEU A 663 -7.73 26.79 -24.43
C LEU A 663 -6.68 26.40 -25.48
N THR A 664 -6.39 25.10 -25.56
CA THR A 664 -5.53 24.57 -26.62
C THR A 664 -6.22 24.62 -27.98
N PRO A 665 -5.47 24.61 -29.11
CA PRO A 665 -6.07 24.64 -30.45
C PRO A 665 -7.04 23.47 -30.73
N SER A 666 -6.82 22.31 -30.11
CA SER A 666 -7.69 21.14 -30.22
C SER A 666 -9.00 21.29 -29.44
N GLU A 667 -8.97 22.00 -28.30
CA GLU A 667 -10.16 22.34 -27.51
C GLU A 667 -11.00 23.42 -28.18
N GLU A 668 -10.37 24.41 -28.82
CA GLU A 668 -11.07 25.38 -29.65
C GLU A 668 -11.73 24.73 -30.88
N ALA A 669 -11.03 23.79 -31.52
CA ALA A 669 -11.60 22.99 -32.61
C ALA A 669 -12.79 22.14 -32.14
N PHE A 670 -12.71 21.57 -30.93
CA PHE A 670 -13.80 20.82 -30.32
C PHE A 670 -15.03 21.70 -30.07
N LEU A 671 -14.85 22.92 -29.53
CA LEU A 671 -15.95 23.88 -29.36
C LEU A 671 -16.56 24.33 -30.70
N ARG A 672 -15.74 24.50 -31.75
CA ARG A 672 -16.22 24.83 -33.10
C ARG A 672 -17.06 23.69 -33.71
N ASN A 673 -16.61 22.45 -33.57
CA ASN A 673 -17.31 21.28 -34.10
C ASN A 673 -18.67 21.03 -33.44
N TYR A 674 -18.84 21.47 -32.18
CA TYR A 674 -20.08 21.32 -31.41
C TYR A 674 -20.74 22.67 -31.08
N ALA A 675 -20.67 23.64 -32.00
CA ALA A 675 -21.20 25.00 -31.83
C ALA A 675 -22.70 25.06 -31.47
N GLY A 676 -23.50 24.09 -31.94
CA GLY A 676 -24.93 23.99 -31.56
C GLY A 676 -25.14 23.71 -30.07
N VAL A 677 -24.30 22.86 -29.46
CA VAL A 677 -24.33 22.56 -28.03
C VAL A 677 -23.78 23.74 -27.22
N VAL A 678 -22.76 24.42 -27.75
CA VAL A 678 -22.20 25.65 -27.17
C VAL A 678 -23.27 26.73 -27.05
N HIS A 679 -24.04 26.99 -28.11
CA HIS A 679 -25.13 27.97 -28.09
C HIS A 679 -26.22 27.62 -27.09
N SER A 680 -26.60 26.34 -26.99
CA SER A 680 -27.60 25.86 -26.02
C SER A 680 -27.14 25.96 -24.56
N GLN A 681 -25.83 25.92 -24.29
CA GLN A 681 -25.28 25.94 -22.92
C GLN A 681 -24.80 27.33 -22.49
N MET A 682 -24.45 28.22 -23.42
CA MET A 682 -24.13 29.62 -23.10
C MET A 682 -25.32 30.37 -22.50
N SER A 683 -26.56 30.04 -22.91
CA SER A 683 -27.78 30.61 -22.34
C SER A 683 -28.13 30.08 -20.93
N GLN A 684 -27.47 29.01 -20.49
CA GLN A 684 -27.71 28.35 -19.19
C GLN A 684 -26.63 28.63 -18.15
N LEU A 685 -25.60 29.40 -18.50
CA LEU A 685 -24.55 29.83 -17.58
C LEU A 685 -25.02 31.07 -16.80
N PRO A 686 -24.86 31.13 -15.47
CA PRO A 686 -25.25 32.30 -14.69
C PRO A 686 -24.51 33.57 -15.16
N GLN A 687 -25.25 34.65 -15.42
CA GLN A 687 -24.69 35.99 -15.54
C GLN A 687 -24.27 36.45 -14.14
N HIS A 688 -22.97 36.43 -13.85
CA HIS A 688 -22.42 37.10 -12.68
C HIS A 688 -21.62 38.29 -13.21
N ASN A 689 -22.04 39.50 -12.84
CA ASN A 689 -21.17 40.68 -12.90
C ASN A 689 -20.04 40.43 -11.90
N ILE A 690 -18.81 40.40 -12.39
CA ILE A 690 -17.63 40.44 -11.54
C ILE A 690 -16.93 41.74 -11.89
N ASP A 691 -17.32 42.78 -11.19
CA ASP A 691 -16.42 43.89 -10.89
C ASP A 691 -15.99 43.69 -9.44
N GLN A 692 -14.68 43.82 -9.21
CA GLN A 692 -13.96 43.85 -7.93
C GLN A 692 -13.68 42.53 -7.18
N GLY A 693 -12.39 42.15 -7.23
CA GLY A 693 -11.62 41.81 -6.03
C GLY A 693 -11.52 40.34 -5.65
N ALA A 694 -10.55 39.62 -6.24
CA ALA A 694 -9.96 38.42 -5.64
C ALA A 694 -8.57 38.14 -6.25
N GLU A 695 -7.59 38.98 -5.91
CA GLU A 695 -6.22 38.49 -5.72
C GLU A 695 -6.22 37.71 -4.40
N ASP A 696 -6.26 36.38 -4.48
CA ASP A 696 -5.48 35.47 -3.64
C ASP A 696 -5.99 34.04 -3.78
N VAL A 697 -5.04 33.09 -3.68
CA VAL A 697 -5.19 31.63 -3.69
C VAL A 697 -5.29 31.01 -5.09
N VAL A 698 -4.13 30.70 -5.69
CA VAL A 698 -3.61 29.33 -5.93
C VAL A 698 -2.23 29.49 -6.61
N MET A 699 -1.17 29.43 -5.81
CA MET A 699 0.20 29.16 -6.26
C MET A 699 0.76 28.05 -5.37
N ALA A 700 0.73 26.81 -5.86
CA ALA A 700 1.68 25.77 -5.44
C ALA A 700 1.68 24.61 -6.45
N PHE A 701 2.89 24.20 -6.82
CA PHE A 701 3.29 23.01 -7.58
C PHE A 701 3.34 23.11 -9.12
N SER A 702 4.41 23.74 -9.61
CA SER A 702 5.16 23.19 -10.74
C SER A 702 6.67 23.29 -10.45
N ARG A 703 7.30 22.11 -10.36
CA ARG A 703 8.76 21.95 -10.31
C ARG A 703 9.33 22.35 -11.67
N SER A 704 10.28 23.28 -11.66
CA SER A 704 11.09 23.67 -12.80
C SER A 704 12.21 22.66 -13.04
N GLU A 705 12.16 21.94 -14.15
CA GLU A 705 13.36 21.41 -14.82
C GLU A 705 14.04 22.59 -15.51
N THR A 706 15.31 22.82 -15.20
CA THR A 706 16.16 23.80 -15.86
C THR A 706 16.91 23.11 -16.99
N GLU A 707 16.51 23.37 -18.24
CA GLU A 707 17.34 23.13 -19.42
C GLU A 707 18.25 24.34 -19.66
N ASP A 708 19.54 24.03 -19.81
CA ASP A 708 20.62 24.92 -20.19
C ASP A 708 20.38 25.56 -21.57
N ARG A 709 20.49 26.89 -21.62
CA ARG A 709 20.94 27.62 -22.81
C ARG A 709 21.85 28.76 -22.40
N ARG A 710 23.14 28.63 -22.71
CA ARG A 710 23.99 29.76 -23.07
C ARG A 710 24.75 29.43 -24.35
N GLN A 711 24.72 30.44 -25.22
CA GLN A 711 25.56 30.79 -26.38
C GLN A 711 26.62 29.79 -26.82
#